data_AF-A0A927U8P6-F1
#
_entry.id   AF-A0A927U8P6-F1
#
_cell.length_a   1.000
_cell.length_b   1.000
_cell.length_c   1.000
_cell.angle_alpha   90.00
_cell.angle_beta   90.00
_cell.angle_gamma   90.00
#
_symmetry.space_group_name_H-M   'P 1'
#
loop_
_entity.id
_entity.type
_entity.pdbx_description
1 polymer ?
#
loop_
_entity_poly.entity_id
_entity_poly.type
_entity_poly.pdbx_seq_one_letter_code
_entity_poly.pdbx_strand_id
1 'polypeptide(L)'
;MYCKKCGKQYPNDVKFCGDCGVPLEEDVVASKHFPFKIVIPVVAAVLAVAVGVGAFFFIKKGDETDKKDETTVTDEVTYEQEISSTNELADLIASLNSSDYEMATIDVFAENYSPADKDENAVWDPILFYALEGYEDNSGYISKNNCDLIRKQLRNASTGNIIQYEIYINPNSGKPNKIVSIENVESGIDVMEYYFTDDSKINFIFMYSTDNYVTTYATPDKDGQRFLFNNDSLCTWRFIQDGEIANFVCGQNEADRLKDSYHSNQIYKYSDLNDEQKNQVDTYEKQMINAAYNTLNTVMAADGIATISGMAVDSNGNALANATVDLFGDDFSTELFSCTTDDTGAYNILVPVSDYNYNITVSLDGCLACSIFDILINATNIEAYPDTAYLVPQSDSDAEVQLTLGDAANYADDGETLKRLSNAVINVRAGINNKLGDILYTFNSDENGYSAMSVKAGVYTIEVQATGYESMYYTIVSNPTVGTSSYSFYAAPELAEGQLAVVLTWGETPNDLDSHLFTSSGSDTQQVWYSNRSDDYGNWLDVDDTSSYGPETITISQFDTSKYYKYCVVDFSNSSAGNSYSTEMSYSGANVSVYNSNGLIASYNMPKNVNALVWEVFEIRNGVVSPIQRCYNNNSVENNYWWDGNDDSAWAQAYYDFLNSKTEEEWVLDNIDAFNYVDISLCFYSENEAPFLIFKFVGSERDYKNDNYNYASYYCYAYDSQQGVSQVYHTNSRWSESEYEHSLGTVDIDGKKYIGFAEDDDVFLNLIEGNKINQKTYFFSNMTDTYLAYTENEIDSDENFISKYEDIRNNFVKCDFGPFEEMNFILQNY
;
A
#
# COMPACT_ATOMS: atom_id res chain seq x y z
N MET A 1 27.96 18.28 0.66
CA MET A 1 26.55 18.62 0.95
C MET A 1 26.41 19.21 2.36
N TYR A 2 25.30 19.86 2.69
CA TYR A 2 25.07 20.41 4.04
C TYR A 2 23.74 19.90 4.59
N CYS A 3 23.68 19.67 5.90
CA CYS A 3 22.42 19.33 6.52
C CYS A 3 21.67 20.60 6.90
N LYS A 4 20.49 20.79 6.31
CA LYS A 4 19.57 21.88 6.69
C LYS A 4 19.13 21.81 8.16
N LYS A 5 19.22 20.63 8.76
CA LYS A 5 18.71 20.33 10.10
C LYS A 5 19.79 20.38 11.18
N CYS A 6 20.94 19.74 10.94
CA CYS A 6 22.08 19.69 11.86
C CYS A 6 23.12 20.81 11.61
N GLY A 7 23.09 21.47 10.44
CA GLY A 7 24.03 22.53 10.07
C GLY A 7 25.46 22.06 9.73
N LYS A 8 25.73 20.76 9.82
CA LYS A 8 27.05 20.15 9.61
C LYS A 8 27.30 19.88 8.12
N GLN A 9 28.54 20.03 7.69
CA GLN A 9 28.96 19.78 6.31
C GLN A 9 29.50 18.36 6.18
N TYR A 10 29.11 17.71 5.08
CA TYR A 10 29.49 16.35 4.76
C TYR A 10 30.12 16.28 3.36
N PRO A 11 31.01 15.30 3.11
CA PRO A 11 31.48 14.95 1.78
C PRO A 11 30.33 14.71 0.79
N ASN A 12 30.60 14.83 -0.51
CA ASN A 12 29.55 14.83 -1.56
C ASN A 12 28.96 13.44 -1.88
N ASP A 13 29.48 12.39 -1.26
CA ASP A 13 29.01 11.00 -1.34
C ASP A 13 28.06 10.63 -0.18
N VAL A 14 27.97 11.47 0.87
CA VAL A 14 27.09 11.23 2.02
C VAL A 14 25.73 11.86 1.75
N LYS A 15 24.68 11.04 1.58
CA LYS A 15 23.33 11.50 1.23
C LYS A 15 22.48 11.97 2.42
N PHE A 16 22.84 11.59 3.65
CA PHE A 16 22.12 11.94 4.88
C PHE A 16 23.08 12.37 6.01
N CYS A 17 22.66 13.28 6.91
CA CYS A 17 23.49 13.68 8.05
C CYS A 17 23.71 12.49 9.00
N GLY A 18 24.95 12.02 9.18
CA GLY A 18 25.28 10.90 10.07
C GLY A 18 24.89 11.10 11.56
N ASP A 19 24.62 12.34 11.96
CA ASP A 19 24.10 12.64 13.31
C ASP A 19 22.56 12.65 13.38
N CYS A 20 21.87 13.09 12.33
CA CYS A 20 20.44 13.42 12.37
C CYS A 20 19.55 12.69 11.37
N GLY A 21 20.14 11.93 10.44
CA GLY A 21 19.44 11.08 9.47
C GLY A 21 18.62 11.81 8.41
N VAL A 22 18.88 13.10 8.14
CA VAL A 22 18.10 13.90 7.17
C VAL A 22 18.85 14.09 5.86
N PRO A 23 18.14 14.06 4.71
CA PRO A 23 18.73 14.27 3.41
C PRO A 23 19.60 15.53 3.38
N LEU A 24 20.78 15.40 2.81
CA LEU A 24 21.71 16.50 2.63
C LEU A 24 21.41 17.11 1.26
N GLU A 25 21.14 18.42 1.22
CA GLU A 25 20.82 19.13 -0.02
C GLU A 25 22.03 19.91 -0.56
N GLU A 26 21.99 20.27 -1.85
CA GLU A 26 22.91 21.22 -2.45
C GLU A 26 22.56 22.66 -2.07
N ASP A 27 23.57 23.51 -1.88
CA ASP A 27 23.50 24.84 -1.25
C ASP A 27 22.38 25.75 -1.79
N VAL A 28 21.37 26.04 -0.96
CA VAL A 28 20.51 27.24 -1.10
C VAL A 28 20.33 27.91 0.27
N VAL A 29 20.93 29.08 0.42
CA VAL A 29 20.89 29.92 1.63
C VAL A 29 19.55 30.64 1.74
N ALA A 30 18.79 30.38 2.81
CA ALA A 30 17.75 31.31 3.27
C ALA A 30 17.61 31.28 4.80
N SER A 31 17.70 32.45 5.41
CA SER A 31 17.57 32.71 6.86
C SER A 31 16.13 33.02 7.25
N LYS A 32 15.68 32.66 8.46
CA LYS A 32 14.86 33.53 9.34
C LYS A 32 14.70 32.98 10.78
N HIS A 33 14.75 33.90 11.74
CA HIS A 33 14.28 33.79 13.15
C HIS A 33 12.74 33.72 13.21
N PHE A 34 12.06 33.23 14.26
CA PHE A 34 11.94 33.82 15.63
C PHE A 34 11.07 32.89 16.55
N PRO A 35 10.66 33.27 17.80
CA PRO A 35 10.68 32.41 18.99
C PRO A 35 9.29 31.88 19.44
N PHE A 36 9.21 31.01 20.45
CA PHE A 36 8.48 31.27 21.71
C PHE A 36 8.69 30.18 22.77
N LYS A 37 8.51 30.58 24.02
CA LYS A 37 8.66 29.76 25.24
C LYS A 37 7.54 28.72 25.35
N ILE A 38 7.91 27.52 25.81
CA ILE A 38 6.97 26.59 26.45
C ILE A 38 7.53 26.17 27.81
N VAL A 39 6.63 26.23 28.80
CA VAL A 39 6.78 25.75 30.18
C VAL A 39 6.11 24.40 30.23
N ILE A 40 6.81 23.28 30.45
CA ILE A 40 6.15 22.03 30.87
C ILE A 40 7.07 21.15 31.75
N PRO A 41 6.55 20.55 32.84
CA PRO A 41 7.07 19.32 33.42
C PRO A 41 6.63 18.11 32.56
N VAL A 42 7.32 17.82 31.44
CA VAL A 42 6.87 16.85 30.40
C VAL A 42 7.12 15.39 30.78
N VAL A 43 8.05 15.14 31.70
CA VAL A 43 8.61 13.80 31.92
C VAL A 43 7.59 12.79 32.48
N ALA A 44 6.53 13.24 33.16
CA ALA A 44 5.52 12.34 33.75
C ALA A 44 4.35 12.00 32.80
N ALA A 45 4.04 12.86 31.81
CA ALA A 45 2.91 12.64 30.90
C ALA A 45 3.29 11.68 29.76
N VAL A 46 4.49 11.87 29.18
CA VAL A 46 5.03 10.97 28.13
C VAL A 46 5.19 9.54 28.65
N LEU A 47 5.56 9.38 29.93
CA LEU A 47 5.65 8.07 30.58
C LEU A 47 4.28 7.44 30.92
N ALA A 48 3.24 8.23 31.13
CA ALA A 48 1.88 7.72 31.35
C ALA A 48 1.23 7.24 30.03
N VAL A 49 1.57 7.83 28.88
CA VAL A 49 1.12 7.38 27.55
C VAL A 49 1.82 6.08 27.14
N ALA A 50 3.10 5.89 27.47
CA ALA A 50 3.80 4.62 27.29
C ALA A 50 3.16 3.45 28.07
N VAL A 51 2.49 3.72 29.20
CA VAL A 51 1.69 2.74 29.94
C VAL A 51 0.34 2.45 29.26
N GLY A 52 -0.22 3.41 28.52
CA GLY A 52 -1.50 3.26 27.82
C GLY A 52 -1.43 2.33 26.60
N VAL A 53 -0.31 2.32 25.88
CA VAL A 53 -0.10 1.47 24.70
C VAL A 53 0.53 0.10 25.08
N GLY A 54 1.26 0.03 26.21
CA GLY A 54 1.88 -1.21 26.70
C GLY A 54 1.07 -2.04 27.72
N ALA A 55 -0.13 -1.61 28.12
CA ALA A 55 -0.93 -2.29 29.13
C ALA A 55 -1.88 -3.35 28.53
N PHE A 56 -1.34 -4.40 27.92
CA PHE A 56 -2.11 -5.65 27.70
C PHE A 56 -1.40 -6.96 28.06
N PHE A 57 -0.27 -6.93 28.78
CA PHE A 57 0.39 -8.15 29.23
C PHE A 57 0.76 -8.13 30.72
N PHE A 58 -0.15 -8.64 31.56
CA PHE A 58 0.19 -9.09 32.91
C PHE A 58 0.15 -10.62 32.96
N ILE A 59 1.32 -11.27 32.96
CA ILE A 59 1.44 -12.72 33.26
C ILE A 59 1.69 -12.93 34.76
N LYS A 60 0.96 -13.91 35.30
CA LYS A 60 1.06 -14.46 36.65
C LYS A 60 2.29 -15.38 36.75
N LYS A 61 3.12 -15.18 37.76
CA LYS A 61 4.25 -16.07 38.13
C LYS A 61 3.83 -17.52 38.34
N GLY A 62 4.54 -18.45 37.72
CA GLY A 62 4.64 -19.87 38.06
C GLY A 62 6.10 -20.26 38.30
N ASP A 63 6.36 -21.05 39.33
CA ASP A 63 7.67 -21.33 39.92
C ASP A 63 8.65 -22.11 39.00
N GLU A 64 9.94 -21.74 39.15
CA GLU A 64 11.14 -22.30 38.51
C GLU A 64 11.43 -23.77 38.88
N THR A 65 12.05 -24.50 37.94
CA THR A 65 13.14 -25.43 38.29
C THR A 65 14.25 -25.38 37.23
N ASP A 66 15.47 -25.16 37.72
CA ASP A 66 16.74 -25.04 37.00
C ASP A 66 17.11 -26.22 36.09
N LYS A 67 17.75 -25.91 34.95
CA LYS A 67 18.99 -26.55 34.48
C LYS A 67 19.65 -25.71 33.36
N LYS A 68 20.88 -25.25 33.62
CA LYS A 68 21.79 -24.64 32.65
C LYS A 68 22.56 -25.72 31.90
N ASP A 69 22.66 -25.60 30.58
CA ASP A 69 23.78 -26.10 29.78
C ASP A 69 24.09 -25.08 28.68
N GLU A 70 25.24 -24.42 28.78
CA GLU A 70 25.82 -23.57 27.72
C GLU A 70 26.37 -24.47 26.62
N THR A 71 25.89 -24.30 25.39
CA THR A 71 26.54 -24.88 24.21
C THR A 71 26.74 -23.78 23.17
N THR A 72 28.01 -23.45 22.93
CA THR A 72 28.44 -22.59 21.82
C THR A 72 28.36 -23.41 20.53
N VAL A 73 27.50 -23.03 19.60
CA VAL A 73 27.39 -23.66 18.27
C VAL A 73 27.93 -22.68 17.23
N THR A 74 29.12 -22.99 16.74
CA THR A 74 29.68 -22.46 15.50
C THR A 74 29.58 -23.57 14.47
N ASP A 75 28.51 -23.59 13.68
CA ASP A 75 28.42 -24.39 12.46
C ASP A 75 27.72 -23.56 11.38
N GLU A 76 28.28 -23.60 10.16
CA GLU A 76 27.66 -23.03 8.95
C GLU A 76 26.31 -23.71 8.72
N VAL A 77 25.23 -22.93 8.74
CA VAL A 77 23.87 -23.45 8.53
C VAL A 77 23.60 -23.47 7.03
N THR A 78 23.61 -24.67 6.44
CA THR A 78 22.96 -24.95 5.16
C THR A 78 21.46 -25.14 5.40
N TYR A 79 20.63 -24.26 4.83
CA TYR A 79 19.17 -24.21 5.02
C TYR A 79 18.40 -25.15 4.10
N GLU A 80 18.82 -26.40 3.98
CA GLU A 80 18.08 -27.40 3.22
C GLU A 80 17.99 -28.69 4.03
N GLN A 81 16.76 -29.02 4.45
CA GLN A 81 16.47 -30.35 4.92
C GLN A 81 16.36 -31.24 3.68
N GLU A 82 17.40 -32.02 3.38
CA GLU A 82 17.38 -33.01 2.30
C GLU A 82 16.35 -34.10 2.65
N ILE A 83 15.12 -33.97 2.15
CA ILE A 83 14.08 -35.00 2.34
C ILE A 83 14.45 -36.19 1.47
N SER A 84 14.93 -37.27 2.10
CA SER A 84 15.66 -38.34 1.39
C SER A 84 14.76 -39.32 0.63
N SER A 85 13.44 -39.33 0.91
CA SER A 85 12.49 -40.19 0.20
C SER A 85 11.05 -39.66 0.24
N THR A 86 10.25 -40.04 -0.77
CA THR A 86 8.84 -39.64 -0.91
C THR A 86 7.94 -40.10 0.24
N ASN A 87 8.27 -41.23 0.88
CA ASN A 87 7.52 -41.71 2.05
C ASN A 87 7.76 -40.84 3.29
N GLU A 88 9.00 -40.38 3.50
CA GLU A 88 9.32 -39.46 4.61
C GLU A 88 8.59 -38.13 4.43
N LEU A 89 8.49 -37.64 3.19
CA LEU A 89 7.72 -36.44 2.85
C LEU A 89 6.24 -36.61 3.18
N ALA A 90 5.63 -37.73 2.77
CA ALA A 90 4.22 -38.02 3.05
C ALA A 90 3.94 -38.13 4.56
N ASP A 91 4.79 -38.83 5.31
CA ASP A 91 4.67 -38.95 6.77
C ASP A 91 4.80 -37.58 7.47
N LEU A 92 5.71 -36.72 7.00
CA LEU A 92 5.88 -35.36 7.51
C LEU A 92 4.62 -34.51 7.23
N ILE A 93 4.12 -34.49 6.00
CA ILE A 93 2.92 -33.73 5.64
C ILE A 93 1.70 -34.23 6.42
N ALA A 94 1.54 -35.55 6.57
CA ALA A 94 0.47 -36.12 7.38
C ALA A 94 0.59 -35.70 8.86
N SER A 95 1.80 -35.62 9.41
CA SER A 95 2.04 -35.10 10.76
C SER A 95 1.66 -33.63 10.88
N LEU A 96 2.05 -32.78 9.92
CA LEU A 96 1.76 -31.34 9.89
C LEU A 96 0.25 -31.04 9.83
N ASN A 97 -0.55 -31.91 9.21
CA ASN A 97 -1.99 -31.71 9.05
C ASN A 97 -2.84 -32.56 10.01
N SER A 98 -2.21 -33.18 11.02
CA SER A 98 -2.94 -33.96 12.03
C SER A 98 -3.66 -33.05 13.03
N SER A 99 -4.72 -33.55 13.68
CA SER A 99 -5.44 -32.80 14.71
C SER A 99 -4.59 -32.47 15.94
N ASP A 100 -3.49 -33.19 16.14
CA ASP A 100 -2.58 -33.04 17.27
C ASP A 100 -1.35 -32.19 16.90
N TYR A 101 -1.28 -31.68 15.66
CA TYR A 101 -0.20 -30.82 15.23
C TYR A 101 -0.26 -29.46 15.93
N GLU A 102 0.85 -29.10 16.57
CA GLU A 102 1.07 -27.77 17.09
C GLU A 102 2.24 -27.12 16.35
N MET A 103 1.95 -26.01 15.68
CA MET A 103 2.97 -25.16 15.07
C MET A 103 4.02 -24.77 16.12
N ALA A 104 5.30 -24.74 15.71
CA ALA A 104 6.39 -24.28 16.55
C ALA A 104 6.05 -22.94 17.21
N THR A 105 6.23 -22.87 18.52
CA THR A 105 5.89 -21.68 19.32
C THR A 105 7.13 -20.90 19.71
N ILE A 106 6.97 -19.59 19.90
CA ILE A 106 8.01 -18.72 20.43
C ILE A 106 7.43 -17.84 21.54
N ASP A 107 8.08 -17.85 22.70
CA ASP A 107 7.91 -16.81 23.71
C ASP A 107 8.98 -15.75 23.48
N VAL A 108 8.61 -14.70 22.75
CA VAL A 108 9.54 -13.64 22.33
C VAL A 108 10.23 -13.01 23.54
N PHE A 109 9.51 -12.79 24.64
CA PHE A 109 10.02 -12.06 25.80
C PHE A 109 10.46 -12.96 26.97
N ALA A 110 10.56 -14.28 26.77
CA ALA A 110 11.09 -15.20 27.78
C ALA A 110 12.47 -14.75 28.27
N GLU A 111 12.68 -14.70 29.58
CA GLU A 111 13.91 -14.19 30.22
C GLU A 111 15.10 -15.19 30.16
N ASN A 112 15.49 -15.60 28.95
CA ASN A 112 16.57 -16.56 28.70
C ASN A 112 17.97 -15.91 28.64
N TYR A 113 18.03 -14.60 28.39
CA TYR A 113 19.23 -13.81 28.17
C TYR A 113 19.27 -12.60 29.12
N SER A 114 20.47 -12.07 29.33
CA SER A 114 20.71 -10.89 30.18
C SER A 114 21.48 -9.84 29.40
N PRO A 115 21.16 -8.54 29.57
CA PRO A 115 21.97 -7.45 29.04
C PRO A 115 23.41 -7.53 29.56
N ALA A 116 24.34 -6.92 28.82
CA ALA A 116 25.67 -6.64 29.34
C ALA A 116 25.63 -5.62 30.47
N ASP A 117 26.73 -5.49 31.21
CA ASP A 117 26.88 -4.42 32.19
C ASP A 117 26.67 -3.05 31.52
N LYS A 118 25.99 -2.12 32.20
CA LYS A 118 25.79 -0.76 31.71
C LYS A 118 27.14 -0.08 31.42
N ASP A 119 27.30 0.42 30.19
CA ASP A 119 28.46 1.20 29.79
C ASP A 119 28.07 2.64 29.44
N GLU A 120 28.37 3.58 30.35
CA GLU A 120 28.13 5.01 30.15
C GLU A 120 29.01 5.63 29.04
N ASN A 121 30.03 4.92 28.57
CA ASN A 121 30.90 5.37 27.48
C ASN A 121 30.51 4.77 26.13
N ALA A 122 29.58 3.81 26.10
CA ALA A 122 29.14 3.17 24.86
C ALA A 122 28.55 4.20 23.89
N VAL A 123 28.78 3.97 22.60
CA VAL A 123 28.30 4.79 21.49
C VAL A 123 27.77 3.83 20.44
N TRP A 124 26.56 4.07 19.92
CA TRP A 124 26.01 3.20 18.89
C TRP A 124 26.78 3.33 17.58
N ASP A 125 27.07 2.19 16.94
CA ASP A 125 27.66 2.14 15.60
C ASP A 125 26.54 2.00 14.55
N PRO A 126 26.31 3.04 13.73
CA PRO A 126 25.17 3.07 12.82
C PRO A 126 25.45 2.41 11.46
N ILE A 127 26.68 1.96 11.19
CA ILE A 127 27.12 1.49 9.86
C ILE A 127 26.22 0.37 9.33
N LEU A 128 25.90 -0.61 10.17
CA LEU A 128 25.05 -1.75 9.82
C LEU A 128 23.65 -1.29 9.36
N PHE A 129 23.01 -0.44 10.17
CA PHE A 129 21.66 0.05 9.91
C PHE A 129 21.60 0.83 8.59
N TYR A 130 22.49 1.80 8.39
CA TYR A 130 22.48 2.61 7.16
C TYR A 130 22.83 1.81 5.90
N ALA A 131 23.70 0.80 6.02
CA ALA A 131 24.00 -0.10 4.91
C ALA A 131 22.80 -0.96 4.53
N LEU A 132 22.17 -1.64 5.51
CA LEU A 132 21.01 -2.50 5.26
C LEU A 132 19.81 -1.72 4.72
N GLU A 133 19.58 -0.52 5.24
CA GLU A 133 18.46 0.30 4.77
C GLU A 133 18.74 1.01 3.43
N GLY A 134 19.95 0.85 2.86
CA GLY A 134 20.30 1.37 1.53
C GLY A 134 20.63 2.87 1.51
N TYR A 135 20.92 3.45 2.69
CA TYR A 135 21.26 4.86 2.82
C TYR A 135 22.74 5.14 2.52
N GLU A 136 23.63 4.18 2.78
CA GLU A 136 25.09 4.30 2.57
C GLU A 136 25.70 3.01 2.01
N ASP A 137 26.60 3.14 1.03
CA ASP A 137 27.40 2.02 0.51
C ASP A 137 28.67 1.83 1.38
N ASN A 138 28.59 1.01 2.42
CA ASN A 138 29.71 0.74 3.34
C ASN A 138 30.30 -0.67 3.17
N SER A 139 31.63 -0.81 3.29
CA SER A 139 32.44 -1.94 2.78
C SER A 139 32.39 -3.27 3.56
N GLY A 140 31.25 -3.64 4.15
CA GLY A 140 31.11 -4.90 4.91
C GLY A 140 29.69 -5.44 5.05
N TYR A 141 28.69 -4.57 4.99
CA TYR A 141 27.27 -4.95 4.95
C TYR A 141 26.68 -4.52 3.61
N ILE A 142 25.60 -5.17 3.19
CA ILE A 142 24.91 -4.84 1.95
C ILE A 142 23.47 -4.40 2.25
N SER A 143 22.86 -3.67 1.32
CA SER A 143 21.43 -3.34 1.41
C SER A 143 20.59 -4.61 1.54
N LYS A 144 19.54 -4.54 2.36
CA LYS A 144 18.55 -5.61 2.51
C LYS A 144 17.96 -6.04 1.17
N ASN A 145 17.83 -5.11 0.22
CA ASN A 145 17.34 -5.35 -1.13
C ASN A 145 18.24 -6.32 -1.93
N ASN A 146 19.50 -6.47 -1.51
CA ASN A 146 20.49 -7.35 -2.10
C ASN A 146 20.80 -8.58 -1.21
N CYS A 147 20.14 -8.72 -0.06
CA CYS A 147 20.25 -9.92 0.79
C CYS A 147 19.43 -11.08 0.22
N ASP A 148 19.85 -12.30 0.54
CA ASP A 148 19.01 -13.49 0.36
C ASP A 148 17.85 -13.42 1.37
N LEU A 149 16.63 -13.69 0.91
CA LEU A 149 15.43 -13.64 1.75
C LEU A 149 14.99 -15.06 2.10
N ILE A 150 14.75 -15.30 3.39
CA ILE A 150 14.05 -16.49 3.88
C ILE A 150 12.83 -16.04 4.66
N ARG A 151 11.71 -16.77 4.51
CA ARG A 151 10.50 -16.57 5.30
C ARG A 151 10.19 -17.78 6.16
N LYS A 152 9.69 -17.53 7.38
CA LYS A 152 9.24 -18.55 8.31
C LYS A 152 7.99 -18.09 9.05
N GLN A 153 7.28 -19.02 9.67
CA GLN A 153 6.13 -18.73 10.52
C GLN A 153 6.20 -19.53 11.82
N LEU A 154 5.93 -18.85 12.94
CA LEU A 154 5.83 -19.47 14.26
C LEU A 154 4.62 -18.89 14.99
N ARG A 155 4.10 -19.63 15.97
CA ARG A 155 3.02 -19.14 16.83
C ARG A 155 3.59 -18.39 18.03
N ASN A 156 3.11 -17.18 18.29
CA ASN A 156 3.42 -16.46 19.52
C ASN A 156 2.81 -17.22 20.71
N ALA A 157 3.64 -17.64 21.67
CA ALA A 157 3.18 -18.40 22.83
C ALA A 157 2.29 -17.58 23.78
N SER A 158 2.42 -16.25 23.78
CA SER A 158 1.67 -15.35 24.65
C SER A 158 0.31 -14.96 24.07
N THR A 159 0.26 -14.67 22.77
CA THR A 159 -0.98 -14.20 22.10
C THR A 159 -1.73 -15.31 21.40
N GLY A 160 -1.03 -16.38 21.00
CA GLY A 160 -1.56 -17.43 20.15
C GLY A 160 -1.62 -17.05 18.66
N ASN A 161 -1.24 -15.83 18.29
CA ASN A 161 -1.23 -15.38 16.89
C ASN A 161 -0.09 -16.03 16.11
N ILE A 162 -0.20 -16.05 14.78
CA ILE A 162 0.90 -16.42 13.89
C ILE A 162 1.76 -15.18 13.67
N ILE A 163 3.07 -15.34 13.85
CA ILE A 163 4.09 -14.36 13.49
C ILE A 163 4.76 -14.83 12.21
N GLN A 164 4.71 -14.01 11.16
CA GLN A 164 5.53 -14.19 9.98
C GLN A 164 6.89 -13.53 10.20
N TYR A 165 7.96 -14.20 9.76
CA TYR A 165 9.32 -13.70 9.83
C TYR A 165 9.92 -13.53 8.44
N GLU A 166 10.48 -12.36 8.17
CA GLU A 166 11.38 -12.13 7.03
C GLU A 166 12.83 -12.06 7.54
N ILE A 167 13.70 -12.89 6.97
CA ILE A 167 15.09 -13.06 7.40
C ILE A 167 15.97 -12.68 6.23
N TYR A 168 16.74 -11.60 6.41
CA TYR A 168 17.65 -11.08 5.41
C TYR A 168 19.06 -11.56 5.71
N ILE A 169 19.52 -12.51 4.90
CA ILE A 169 20.83 -13.15 5.02
C ILE A 169 21.81 -12.43 4.11
N ASN A 170 22.92 -11.99 4.68
CA ASN A 170 23.99 -11.40 3.89
C ASN A 170 24.71 -12.51 3.10
N PRO A 171 24.67 -12.48 1.76
CA PRO A 171 25.24 -13.52 0.91
C PRO A 171 26.76 -13.62 1.04
N ASN A 172 27.45 -12.59 1.56
CA ASN A 172 28.90 -12.62 1.76
C ASN A 172 29.30 -13.32 3.06
N SER A 173 28.53 -13.15 4.14
CA SER A 173 28.84 -13.70 5.47
C SER A 173 28.01 -14.93 5.85
N GLY A 174 26.90 -15.17 5.15
CA GLY A 174 25.90 -16.19 5.50
C GLY A 174 25.14 -15.89 6.80
N LYS A 175 25.20 -14.66 7.30
CA LYS A 175 24.60 -14.27 8.60
C LYS A 175 23.28 -13.52 8.42
N PRO A 176 22.29 -13.76 9.31
CA PRO A 176 21.05 -13.00 9.31
C PRO A 176 21.32 -11.61 9.90
N ASN A 177 21.57 -10.62 9.05
CA ASN A 177 21.84 -9.25 9.52
C ASN A 177 20.56 -8.48 9.82
N LYS A 178 19.41 -8.89 9.27
CA LYS A 178 18.09 -8.34 9.63
C LYS A 178 17.05 -9.45 9.77
N ILE A 179 16.22 -9.38 10.80
CA ILE A 179 15.02 -10.21 10.97
C ILE A 179 13.85 -9.27 11.23
N VAL A 180 12.73 -9.46 10.54
CA VAL A 180 11.50 -8.71 10.78
C VAL A 180 10.42 -9.68 11.22
N SER A 181 9.80 -9.44 12.37
CA SER A 181 8.60 -10.14 12.82
C SER A 181 7.37 -9.31 12.50
N ILE A 182 6.36 -9.94 11.90
CA ILE A 182 5.11 -9.35 11.45
C ILE A 182 3.98 -10.14 12.11
N GLU A 183 3.31 -9.56 13.11
CA GLU A 183 2.23 -10.21 13.85
C GLU A 183 0.91 -9.47 13.61
N ASN A 184 -0.07 -10.15 13.05
CA ASN A 184 -1.43 -9.62 12.96
C ASN A 184 -2.08 -9.64 14.35
N VAL A 185 -2.52 -8.48 14.81
CA VAL A 185 -3.20 -8.26 16.09
C VAL A 185 -4.58 -7.63 15.85
N GLU A 186 -5.42 -7.55 16.89
CA GLU A 186 -6.79 -7.01 16.74
C GLU A 186 -6.80 -5.56 16.23
N SER A 187 -5.77 -4.78 16.55
CA SER A 187 -5.63 -3.37 16.20
C SER A 187 -4.74 -3.09 14.97
N GLY A 188 -4.45 -4.10 14.14
CA GLY A 188 -3.58 -3.96 12.96
C GLY A 188 -2.43 -4.96 12.98
N ILE A 189 -1.21 -4.48 12.74
CA ILE A 189 0.00 -5.29 12.63
C ILE A 189 1.06 -4.74 13.59
N ASP A 190 1.55 -5.59 14.48
CA ASP A 190 2.74 -5.28 15.28
C ASP A 190 3.99 -5.77 14.54
N VAL A 191 4.96 -4.86 14.39
CA VAL A 191 6.21 -5.12 13.69
C VAL A 191 7.39 -4.90 14.62
N MET A 192 8.32 -5.87 14.64
CA MET A 192 9.63 -5.69 15.26
C MET A 192 10.73 -6.05 14.27
N GLU A 193 11.61 -5.09 14.02
CA GLU A 193 12.79 -5.27 13.19
C GLU A 193 14.03 -5.39 14.07
N TYR A 194 14.83 -6.42 13.84
CA TYR A 194 16.05 -6.72 14.58
C TYR A 194 17.24 -6.68 13.63
N TYR A 195 18.32 -6.02 14.03
CA TYR A 195 19.52 -5.83 13.21
C TYR A 195 20.73 -6.41 13.94
N PHE A 196 21.36 -7.42 13.35
CA PHE A 196 22.47 -8.15 13.93
C PHE A 196 23.75 -7.92 13.14
N THR A 197 24.85 -7.72 13.86
CA THR A 197 26.20 -7.74 13.30
C THR A 197 26.60 -9.16 12.88
N ASP A 198 27.70 -9.30 12.13
CA ASP A 198 28.18 -10.61 11.65
C ASP A 198 28.67 -11.55 12.77
N ASP A 199 29.00 -11.03 13.95
CA ASP A 199 29.23 -11.80 15.18
C ASP A 199 27.93 -12.12 15.95
N SER A 200 26.78 -11.91 15.31
CA SER A 200 25.44 -12.18 15.81
C SER A 200 25.09 -11.40 17.08
N LYS A 201 25.63 -10.18 17.23
CA LYS A 201 25.26 -9.26 18.31
C LYS A 201 24.15 -8.33 17.86
N ILE A 202 23.19 -8.06 18.74
CA ILE A 202 22.15 -7.08 18.46
C ILE A 202 22.76 -5.67 18.39
N ASN A 203 22.41 -4.95 17.33
CA ASN A 203 22.85 -3.58 17.10
C ASN A 203 21.68 -2.59 17.19
N PHE A 204 20.53 -2.95 16.62
CA PHE A 204 19.38 -2.07 16.54
C PHE A 204 18.07 -2.85 16.55
N ILE A 205 17.06 -2.31 17.24
CA ILE A 205 15.68 -2.81 17.19
C ILE A 205 14.75 -1.64 16.90
N PHE A 206 13.80 -1.85 16.00
CA PHE A 206 12.69 -0.93 15.77
C PHE A 206 11.36 -1.64 15.97
N MET A 207 10.51 -1.10 16.86
CA MET A 207 9.19 -1.63 17.18
C MET A 207 8.13 -0.58 16.87
N TYR A 208 7.12 -0.96 16.10
CA TYR A 208 6.01 -0.08 15.74
C TYR A 208 4.76 -0.91 15.40
N SER A 209 3.61 -0.27 15.48
CA SER A 209 2.35 -0.82 14.98
C SER A 209 1.97 -0.12 13.68
N THR A 210 1.31 -0.83 12.77
CA THR A 210 0.89 -0.30 11.47
C THR A 210 -0.31 -1.08 10.97
N ASP A 211 -1.11 -0.47 10.10
CA ASP A 211 -2.21 -1.20 9.45
C ASP A 211 -1.69 -2.09 8.30
N ASN A 212 -0.55 -1.72 7.69
CA ASN A 212 0.08 -2.43 6.59
C ASN A 212 1.59 -2.51 6.75
N TYR A 213 2.12 -3.73 6.68
CA TYR A 213 3.56 -3.92 6.62
C TYR A 213 4.07 -3.78 5.19
N VAL A 214 4.93 -2.80 4.93
CA VAL A 214 5.75 -2.75 3.71
C VAL A 214 7.23 -2.65 4.05
N THR A 215 8.07 -3.20 3.18
CA THR A 215 9.48 -3.52 3.45
C THR A 215 10.42 -2.31 3.56
N THR A 216 9.94 -1.05 3.46
CA THR A 216 10.77 0.16 3.35
C THR A 216 10.73 1.12 4.54
N TYR A 217 10.09 0.74 5.67
CA TYR A 217 9.59 1.71 6.64
C TYR A 217 10.51 2.13 7.81
N ALA A 218 11.76 1.68 7.89
CA ALA A 218 12.66 2.06 8.99
C ALA A 218 13.27 3.46 8.78
N THR A 219 12.45 4.50 8.64
CA THR A 219 12.95 5.89 8.60
C THR A 219 13.24 6.39 10.02
N PRO A 220 14.18 7.34 10.22
CA PRO A 220 14.55 7.81 11.55
C PRO A 220 13.46 8.57 12.32
N ASP A 221 12.42 9.04 11.64
CA ASP A 221 11.36 9.93 12.12
C ASP A 221 9.98 9.26 12.24
N LYS A 222 9.82 8.01 11.78
CA LYS A 222 8.57 7.25 11.98
C LYS A 222 8.23 7.10 13.46
N ASP A 223 6.96 7.15 13.79
CA ASP A 223 6.46 6.76 15.10
C ASP A 223 6.87 5.32 15.47
N GLY A 224 7.10 5.11 16.76
CA GLY A 224 7.56 3.83 17.32
C GLY A 224 8.79 3.97 18.20
N GLN A 225 9.28 2.82 18.66
CA GLN A 225 10.36 2.71 19.64
C GLN A 225 11.60 2.11 19.03
N ARG A 226 12.75 2.76 19.26
CA ARG A 226 14.05 2.34 18.73
C ARG A 226 15.02 2.08 19.87
N PHE A 227 15.69 0.95 19.81
CA PHE A 227 16.68 0.54 20.81
C PHE A 227 18.01 0.33 20.11
N LEU A 228 18.99 1.16 20.45
CA LEU A 228 20.32 1.19 19.86
C LEU A 228 21.29 0.52 20.84
N PHE A 229 21.99 -0.52 20.40
CA PHE A 229 22.85 -1.36 21.24
C PHE A 229 24.32 -1.29 20.80
N ASN A 230 25.21 -1.44 21.78
CA ASN A 230 26.62 -1.71 21.55
C ASN A 230 27.03 -2.85 22.50
N ASN A 231 27.42 -4.00 21.93
CA ASN A 231 27.83 -5.19 22.69
C ASN A 231 26.82 -5.57 23.80
N ASP A 232 25.54 -5.71 23.45
CA ASP A 232 24.45 -6.07 24.37
C ASP A 232 24.16 -5.07 25.51
N SER A 233 24.70 -3.85 25.41
CA SER A 233 24.37 -2.73 26.30
C SER A 233 23.59 -1.67 25.53
N LEU A 234 22.47 -1.21 26.08
CA LEU A 234 21.62 -0.18 25.48
C LEU A 234 22.32 1.18 25.52
N CYS A 235 22.64 1.70 24.34
CA CYS A 235 23.19 3.04 24.15
C CYS A 235 22.08 4.09 24.19
N THR A 236 21.01 3.88 23.43
CA THR A 236 19.88 4.81 23.32
C THR A 236 18.57 4.04 23.22
N TRP A 237 17.59 4.39 24.07
CA TRP A 237 16.17 4.14 23.80
C TRP A 237 15.54 5.43 23.30
N ARG A 238 15.08 5.41 22.05
CA ARG A 238 14.37 6.53 21.42
C ARG A 238 12.90 6.16 21.28
N PHE A 239 12.05 7.07 21.72
CA PHE A 239 10.61 7.00 21.54
C PHE A 239 10.19 8.13 20.61
N ILE A 240 9.35 7.81 19.62
CA ILE A 240 8.73 8.78 18.71
C ILE A 240 7.22 8.51 18.70
N GLN A 241 6.41 9.54 18.97
CA GLN A 241 4.95 9.48 18.87
C GLN A 241 4.41 10.86 18.55
N ASP A 242 3.58 10.99 17.51
CA ASP A 242 2.93 12.24 17.11
C ASP A 242 3.95 13.40 16.95
N GLY A 243 5.15 13.09 16.44
CA GLY A 243 6.26 14.03 16.30
C GLY A 243 6.97 14.41 17.61
N GLU A 244 6.49 13.96 18.78
CA GLU A 244 7.20 14.07 20.05
C GLU A 244 8.28 13.02 20.16
N ILE A 245 9.48 13.44 20.57
CA ILE A 245 10.66 12.57 20.60
C ILE A 245 11.31 12.63 21.97
N ALA A 246 11.73 11.47 22.48
CA ALA A 246 12.50 11.36 23.70
C ALA A 246 13.67 10.39 23.50
N ASN A 247 14.88 10.79 23.89
CA ASN A 247 16.08 9.96 23.80
C ASN A 247 16.62 9.70 25.21
N PHE A 248 16.52 8.47 25.69
CA PHE A 248 17.14 8.02 26.93
C PHE A 248 18.50 7.39 26.59
N VAL A 249 19.59 8.03 26.98
CA VAL A 249 20.95 7.66 26.55
C VAL A 249 21.80 7.16 27.71
N CYS A 250 22.71 6.22 27.45
CA CYS A 250 23.57 5.58 28.46
C CYS A 250 24.49 6.58 29.17
N GLY A 251 25.03 7.57 28.44
CA GLY A 251 25.95 8.54 29.01
C GLY A 251 26.32 9.68 28.07
N GLN A 252 27.40 10.40 28.40
CA GLN A 252 27.75 11.66 27.74
C GLN A 252 28.24 11.48 26.30
N ASN A 253 28.94 10.39 25.99
CA ASN A 253 29.47 10.16 24.64
C ASN A 253 28.35 9.94 23.62
N GLU A 254 27.37 9.10 23.96
CA GLU A 254 26.18 8.89 23.11
C GLU A 254 25.30 10.14 23.04
N ALA A 255 25.17 10.88 24.15
CA ALA A 255 24.52 12.19 24.12
C ALA A 255 25.21 13.12 23.12
N ASP A 256 26.55 13.16 23.11
CA ASP A 256 27.34 13.98 22.19
C ASP A 256 27.16 13.58 20.73
N ARG A 257 27.07 12.28 20.44
CA ARG A 257 26.72 11.77 19.10
C ARG A 257 25.37 12.33 18.62
N LEU A 258 24.40 12.45 19.52
CA LEU A 258 23.07 12.97 19.22
C LEU A 258 22.95 14.50 19.32
N LYS A 259 23.96 15.23 19.80
CA LYS A 259 23.87 16.70 20.02
C LYS A 259 23.70 17.49 18.73
N ASP A 260 24.22 16.99 17.63
CA ASP A 260 24.04 17.59 16.32
C ASP A 260 22.78 17.04 15.63
N SER A 261 21.99 16.16 16.26
CA SER A 261 20.76 15.61 15.69
C SER A 261 19.56 16.57 15.82
N TYR A 262 18.51 16.39 15.00
CA TYR A 262 17.27 17.20 15.02
C TYR A 262 16.52 17.19 16.36
N HIS A 263 16.93 16.33 17.31
CA HIS A 263 16.29 16.14 18.61
C HIS A 263 17.25 16.38 19.80
N SER A 264 18.29 17.19 19.60
CA SER A 264 19.34 17.46 20.60
C SER A 264 18.82 18.00 21.94
N ASN A 265 17.62 18.58 21.97
CA ASN A 265 17.02 19.18 23.16
C ASN A 265 16.16 18.21 23.99
N GLN A 266 15.99 16.96 23.55
CA GLN A 266 15.17 15.92 24.19
C GLN A 266 16.02 14.69 24.56
N ILE A 267 17.22 14.95 25.11
CA ILE A 267 18.18 13.92 25.54
C ILE A 267 18.20 13.84 27.06
N TYR A 268 17.94 12.64 27.58
CA TYR A 268 17.92 12.31 29.00
C TYR A 268 19.01 11.28 29.28
N LYS A 269 20.08 11.68 29.95
CA LYS A 269 21.16 10.76 30.34
C LYS A 269 20.70 9.87 31.48
N TYR A 270 21.02 8.57 31.40
CA TYR A 270 20.66 7.59 32.41
C TYR A 270 21.09 8.03 33.83
N SER A 271 22.28 8.64 33.98
CA SER A 271 22.78 9.17 35.25
C SER A 271 21.82 10.18 35.92
N ASP A 272 21.10 10.95 35.10
CA ASP A 272 20.28 12.08 35.51
C ASP A 272 18.81 11.68 35.75
N LEU A 273 18.44 10.42 35.44
CA LEU A 273 17.11 9.86 35.66
C LEU A 273 16.85 9.53 37.14
N ASN A 274 15.58 9.59 37.52
CA ASN A 274 15.13 9.08 38.83
C ASN A 274 15.07 7.53 38.83
N ASP A 275 14.89 6.93 40.01
CA ASP A 275 14.92 5.46 40.17
C ASP A 275 13.83 4.72 39.38
N GLU A 276 12.64 5.30 39.24
CA GLU A 276 11.53 4.71 38.48
C GLU A 276 11.84 4.69 36.98
N GLN A 277 12.35 5.79 36.45
CA GLN A 277 12.77 5.91 35.06
C GLN A 277 13.94 4.98 34.73
N LYS A 278 14.92 4.86 35.63
CA LYS A 278 16.04 3.92 35.48
C LYS A 278 15.53 2.49 35.40
N ASN A 279 14.67 2.10 36.33
CA ASN A 279 14.07 0.78 36.35
C ASN A 279 13.29 0.47 35.06
N GLN A 280 12.62 1.47 34.47
CA GLN A 280 11.93 1.30 33.19
C GLN A 280 12.90 1.10 32.02
N VAL A 281 13.94 1.93 31.91
CA VAL A 281 15.01 1.76 30.90
C VAL A 281 15.64 0.37 31.01
N ASP A 282 15.96 -0.08 32.22
CA ASP A 282 16.58 -1.39 32.47
C ASP A 282 15.62 -2.55 32.16
N THR A 283 14.32 -2.36 32.43
CA THR A 283 13.28 -3.35 32.08
C THR A 283 13.18 -3.51 30.57
N TYR A 284 13.08 -2.41 29.82
CA TYR A 284 13.00 -2.47 28.36
C TYR A 284 14.28 -2.99 27.73
N GLU A 285 15.46 -2.58 28.20
CA GLU A 285 16.73 -3.16 27.74
C GLU A 285 16.72 -4.68 27.88
N LYS A 286 16.35 -5.19 29.07
CA LYS A 286 16.27 -6.63 29.31
C LYS A 286 15.26 -7.30 28.40
N GLN A 287 14.05 -6.74 28.27
CA GLN A 287 13.01 -7.29 27.39
C GLN A 287 13.46 -7.37 25.94
N MET A 288 14.10 -6.31 25.43
CA MET A 288 14.52 -6.20 24.03
C MET A 288 15.72 -7.10 23.71
N ILE A 289 16.66 -7.28 24.66
CA ILE A 289 17.73 -8.29 24.55
C ILE A 289 17.14 -9.69 24.44
N ASN A 290 16.15 -10.00 25.28
CA ASN A 290 15.47 -11.30 25.22
C ASN A 290 14.72 -11.49 23.91
N ALA A 291 13.94 -10.48 23.46
CA ALA A 291 13.25 -10.49 22.18
C ALA A 291 14.20 -10.81 21.02
N ALA A 292 15.31 -10.07 20.92
CA ALA A 292 16.29 -10.26 19.86
C ALA A 292 16.87 -11.68 19.82
N TYR A 293 17.36 -12.19 20.94
CA TYR A 293 18.06 -13.47 20.97
C TYR A 293 17.12 -14.69 21.00
N ASN A 294 15.93 -14.58 21.60
CA ASN A 294 14.90 -15.60 21.46
C ASN A 294 14.47 -15.70 20.00
N THR A 295 14.22 -14.56 19.33
CA THR A 295 13.86 -14.53 17.90
C THR A 295 14.98 -15.09 17.04
N LEU A 296 16.21 -14.57 17.15
CA LEU A 296 17.34 -15.06 16.36
C LEU A 296 17.52 -16.58 16.51
N ASN A 297 17.62 -17.10 17.74
CA ASN A 297 17.95 -18.50 17.93
C ASN A 297 16.77 -19.43 17.58
N THR A 298 15.55 -19.06 17.94
CA THR A 298 14.36 -19.91 17.70
C THR A 298 13.98 -19.92 16.23
N VAL A 299 13.92 -18.75 15.58
CA VAL A 299 13.51 -18.65 14.17
C VAL A 299 14.55 -19.30 13.28
N MET A 300 15.85 -19.10 13.52
CA MET A 300 16.89 -19.71 12.70
C MET A 300 16.92 -21.24 12.86
N ALA A 301 16.62 -21.77 14.04
CA ALA A 301 16.55 -23.21 14.30
C ALA A 301 15.23 -23.89 13.89
N ALA A 302 14.14 -23.14 13.71
CA ALA A 302 12.84 -23.69 13.36
C ALA A 302 12.81 -24.27 11.94
N ASP A 303 12.15 -25.41 11.76
CA ASP A 303 11.80 -25.90 10.44
C ASP A 303 10.82 -24.93 9.78
N GLY A 304 10.96 -24.73 8.46
CA GLY A 304 10.03 -23.90 7.71
C GLY A 304 8.76 -24.69 7.40
N ILE A 305 7.60 -24.06 7.59
CA ILE A 305 6.29 -24.60 7.20
C ILE A 305 5.66 -23.61 6.22
N ALA A 306 5.11 -24.12 5.14
CA ALA A 306 4.35 -23.37 4.15
C ALA A 306 2.89 -23.84 4.12
N THR A 307 2.02 -23.03 3.53
CA THR A 307 0.61 -23.34 3.33
C THR A 307 0.28 -23.32 1.84
N ILE A 308 -0.39 -24.36 1.36
CA ILE A 308 -1.05 -24.37 0.05
C ILE A 308 -2.54 -24.14 0.30
N SER A 309 -3.06 -23.01 -0.18
CA SER A 309 -4.44 -22.56 0.06
C SER A 309 -5.19 -22.37 -1.25
N GLY A 310 -6.35 -22.98 -1.39
CA GLY A 310 -7.15 -22.86 -2.62
C GLY A 310 -8.64 -23.07 -2.41
N MET A 311 -9.39 -23.04 -3.51
CA MET A 311 -10.84 -23.19 -3.51
C MET A 311 -11.32 -24.19 -4.57
N ALA A 312 -12.40 -24.90 -4.27
CA ALA A 312 -13.18 -25.69 -5.21
C ALA A 312 -14.56 -25.07 -5.41
N VAL A 313 -14.96 -24.89 -6.67
CA VAL A 313 -16.22 -24.27 -7.06
C VAL A 313 -16.88 -25.03 -8.21
N ASP A 314 -18.18 -24.84 -8.39
CA ASP A 314 -18.87 -25.30 -9.60
C ASP A 314 -18.51 -24.41 -10.81
N SER A 315 -19.00 -24.77 -11.99
CA SER A 315 -18.72 -23.99 -13.21
C SER A 315 -19.26 -22.55 -13.21
N ASN A 316 -20.12 -22.19 -12.25
CA ASN A 316 -20.65 -20.84 -12.09
C ASN A 316 -19.91 -20.06 -10.98
N GLY A 317 -18.87 -20.64 -10.38
CA GLY A 317 -18.12 -20.05 -9.28
C GLY A 317 -18.73 -20.25 -7.89
N ASN A 318 -19.78 -21.08 -7.74
CA ASN A 318 -20.34 -21.35 -6.42
C ASN A 318 -19.45 -22.33 -5.65
N ALA A 319 -19.17 -22.02 -4.37
CA ALA A 319 -18.41 -22.86 -3.46
C ALA A 319 -18.92 -24.31 -3.38
N LEU A 320 -17.99 -25.27 -3.39
CA LEU A 320 -18.29 -26.70 -3.26
C LEU A 320 -17.66 -27.29 -2.00
N ALA A 321 -18.52 -27.63 -1.04
CA ALA A 321 -18.13 -28.30 0.19
C ALA A 321 -17.93 -29.80 0.03
N ASN A 322 -17.06 -30.39 0.86
CA ASN A 322 -16.75 -31.83 0.89
C ASN A 322 -16.19 -32.40 -0.42
N ALA A 323 -15.60 -31.56 -1.28
CA ALA A 323 -14.78 -32.05 -2.38
C ALA A 323 -13.48 -32.60 -1.81
N THR A 324 -13.07 -33.79 -2.24
CA THR A 324 -11.79 -34.39 -1.86
C THR A 324 -10.65 -33.64 -2.56
N VAL A 325 -9.60 -33.33 -1.81
CA VAL A 325 -8.38 -32.68 -2.30
C VAL A 325 -7.21 -33.61 -1.99
N ASP A 326 -6.65 -34.21 -3.03
CA ASP A 326 -5.51 -35.12 -2.95
C ASP A 326 -4.24 -34.40 -3.40
N LEU A 327 -3.25 -34.28 -2.51
CA LEU A 327 -1.93 -33.71 -2.76
C LEU A 327 -0.98 -34.81 -3.25
N PHE A 328 -0.22 -34.51 -4.29
CA PHE A 328 0.75 -35.40 -4.90
C PHE A 328 2.13 -34.77 -4.97
N GLY A 329 3.15 -35.61 -5.05
CA GLY A 329 4.52 -35.20 -5.35
C GLY A 329 4.69 -34.70 -6.79
N ASP A 330 5.90 -34.24 -7.10
CA ASP A 330 6.28 -33.70 -8.42
C ASP A 330 6.03 -34.69 -9.58
N ASP A 331 6.13 -36.00 -9.31
CA ASP A 331 5.86 -37.07 -10.28
C ASP A 331 4.37 -37.26 -10.64
N PHE A 332 3.49 -36.55 -9.94
CA PHE A 332 2.02 -36.65 -9.97
C PHE A 332 1.47 -38.08 -9.84
N SER A 333 2.24 -38.98 -9.22
CA SER A 333 1.91 -40.39 -9.09
C SER A 333 1.89 -40.83 -7.63
N THR A 334 2.68 -40.18 -6.79
CA THR A 334 2.73 -40.46 -5.36
C THR A 334 1.80 -39.52 -4.60
N GLU A 335 0.70 -40.05 -4.07
CA GLU A 335 -0.18 -39.34 -3.15
C GLU A 335 0.56 -39.11 -1.82
N LEU A 336 0.61 -37.86 -1.38
CA LEU A 336 1.29 -37.42 -0.17
C LEU A 336 0.32 -37.14 0.98
N PHE A 337 -0.87 -36.62 0.67
CA PHE A 337 -1.87 -36.21 1.65
C PHE A 337 -3.25 -36.08 1.01
N SER A 338 -4.32 -36.19 1.81
CA SER A 338 -5.70 -36.00 1.35
C SER A 338 -6.53 -35.29 2.42
N CYS A 339 -7.35 -34.33 1.99
CA CYS A 339 -8.32 -33.64 2.84
C CYS A 339 -9.62 -33.33 2.07
N THR A 340 -10.52 -32.55 2.67
CA THR A 340 -11.75 -32.11 2.02
C THR A 340 -11.93 -30.60 2.14
N THR A 341 -12.63 -30.01 1.17
CA THR A 341 -13.03 -28.60 1.24
C THR A 341 -14.08 -28.36 2.31
N ASP A 342 -14.06 -27.16 2.90
CA ASP A 342 -15.05 -26.70 3.87
C ASP A 342 -16.34 -26.17 3.21
N ASP A 343 -17.26 -25.64 4.01
CA ASP A 343 -18.56 -25.11 3.52
C ASP A 343 -18.42 -23.89 2.57
N THR A 344 -17.25 -23.23 2.57
CA THR A 344 -16.91 -22.14 1.64
C THR A 344 -16.16 -22.63 0.40
N GLY A 345 -15.95 -23.93 0.28
CA GLY A 345 -15.18 -24.55 -0.80
C GLY A 345 -13.67 -24.41 -0.63
N ALA A 346 -13.19 -23.85 0.49
CA ALA A 346 -11.78 -23.63 0.72
C ALA A 346 -11.09 -24.90 1.25
N TYR A 347 -9.78 -25.03 0.96
CA TYR A 347 -8.89 -26.01 1.56
C TYR A 347 -7.55 -25.36 1.91
N ASN A 348 -6.88 -25.91 2.93
CA ASN A 348 -5.55 -25.49 3.36
C ASN A 348 -4.73 -26.73 3.68
N ILE A 349 -3.52 -26.82 3.13
CA ILE A 349 -2.60 -27.95 3.36
C ILE A 349 -1.26 -27.40 3.83
N LEU A 350 -0.82 -27.82 5.02
CA LEU A 350 0.50 -27.49 5.54
C LEU A 350 1.55 -28.43 4.95
N VAL A 351 2.65 -27.86 4.44
CA VAL A 351 3.77 -28.61 3.85
C VAL A 351 5.10 -28.06 4.37
N PRO A 352 6.17 -28.87 4.41
CA PRO A 352 7.49 -28.34 4.76
C PRO A 352 7.98 -27.34 3.71
N VAL A 353 8.66 -26.29 4.15
CA VAL A 353 9.39 -25.40 3.25
C VAL A 353 10.60 -26.15 2.71
N SER A 354 10.55 -26.44 1.42
CA SER A 354 11.60 -27.08 0.64
C SER A 354 11.46 -26.60 -0.80
N ASP A 355 12.53 -26.59 -1.58
CA ASP A 355 12.45 -26.33 -3.03
C ASP A 355 11.80 -27.55 -3.71
N TYR A 356 10.46 -27.57 -3.74
CA TYR A 356 9.68 -28.73 -4.15
C TYR A 356 8.38 -28.34 -4.85
N ASN A 357 8.08 -29.07 -5.93
CA ASN A 357 6.86 -28.92 -6.71
C ASN A 357 5.82 -29.94 -6.27
N TYR A 358 4.64 -29.43 -5.91
CA TYR A 358 3.47 -30.24 -5.61
C TYR A 358 2.46 -30.17 -6.74
N ASN A 359 1.54 -31.14 -6.73
CA ASN A 359 0.40 -31.18 -7.63
C ASN A 359 -0.85 -31.57 -6.84
N ILE A 360 -2.03 -31.17 -7.29
CA ILE A 360 -3.30 -31.45 -6.59
C ILE A 360 -4.31 -32.08 -7.54
N THR A 361 -5.14 -33.00 -7.06
CA THR A 361 -6.40 -33.37 -7.70
C THR A 361 -7.56 -33.07 -6.77
N VAL A 362 -8.54 -32.33 -7.27
CA VAL A 362 -9.80 -32.04 -6.58
C VAL A 362 -10.91 -32.85 -7.22
N SER A 363 -11.73 -33.53 -6.42
CA SER A 363 -12.83 -34.37 -6.92
C SER A 363 -14.08 -34.32 -6.04
N LEU A 364 -15.24 -34.48 -6.67
CA LEU A 364 -16.55 -34.58 -6.01
C LEU A 364 -17.42 -35.56 -6.80
N ASP A 365 -18.21 -36.38 -6.09
CA ASP A 365 -19.07 -37.37 -6.74
C ASP A 365 -20.02 -36.71 -7.75
N GLY A 366 -20.18 -37.34 -8.92
CA GLY A 366 -20.95 -36.80 -10.04
C GLY A 366 -20.26 -35.69 -10.86
N CYS A 367 -19.07 -35.24 -10.48
CA CYS A 367 -18.26 -34.27 -11.22
C CYS A 367 -17.06 -34.93 -11.90
N LEU A 368 -16.47 -34.23 -12.87
CA LEU A 368 -15.14 -34.50 -13.40
C LEU A 368 -14.11 -33.95 -12.42
N ALA A 369 -13.07 -34.74 -12.12
CA ALA A 369 -11.98 -34.28 -11.28
C ALA A 369 -11.16 -33.19 -11.99
N CYS A 370 -10.64 -32.24 -11.22
CA CYS A 370 -9.77 -31.17 -11.70
C CYS A 370 -8.35 -31.38 -11.12
N SER A 371 -7.36 -31.47 -12.00
CA SER A 371 -5.95 -31.57 -11.61
C SER A 371 -5.28 -30.21 -11.74
N ILE A 372 -4.45 -29.82 -10.77
CA ILE A 372 -3.65 -28.59 -10.75
C ILE A 372 -2.19 -28.99 -10.65
N PHE A 373 -1.36 -28.44 -11.53
CA PHE A 373 0.04 -28.82 -11.68
C PHE A 373 1.00 -27.73 -11.20
N ASP A 374 2.23 -28.13 -10.84
CA ASP A 374 3.40 -27.24 -10.69
C ASP A 374 3.20 -26.15 -9.62
N ILE A 375 2.87 -26.57 -8.40
CA ILE A 375 2.73 -25.72 -7.22
C ILE A 375 4.08 -25.69 -6.48
N LEU A 376 4.89 -24.68 -6.76
CA LEU A 376 6.22 -24.51 -6.16
C LEU A 376 6.14 -23.95 -4.75
N ILE A 377 6.76 -24.63 -3.79
CA ILE A 377 7.10 -24.11 -2.46
C ILE A 377 8.61 -23.91 -2.39
N ASN A 378 9.07 -22.89 -1.67
CA ASN A 378 10.48 -22.66 -1.35
C ASN A 378 10.64 -21.66 -0.19
N ALA A 379 11.89 -21.35 0.18
CA ALA A 379 12.21 -20.45 1.30
C ALA A 379 11.63 -19.02 1.18
N THR A 380 11.30 -18.57 -0.02
CA THR A 380 10.64 -17.26 -0.26
C THR A 380 9.13 -17.38 -0.44
N ASN A 381 8.65 -18.55 -0.92
CA ASN A 381 7.24 -18.84 -1.14
C ASN A 381 6.68 -19.79 -0.08
N ILE A 382 6.24 -19.21 1.05
CA ILE A 382 5.66 -19.97 2.17
C ILE A 382 4.12 -19.96 2.17
N GLU A 383 3.51 -19.27 1.21
CA GLU A 383 2.05 -19.20 1.01
C GLU A 383 1.77 -19.32 -0.49
N ALA A 384 1.32 -20.50 -0.93
CA ALA A 384 0.99 -20.75 -2.32
C ALA A 384 -0.52 -20.71 -2.55
N TYR A 385 -0.92 -20.03 -3.62
CA TYR A 385 -2.31 -19.88 -4.05
C TYR A 385 -2.50 -20.49 -5.44
N PRO A 386 -2.77 -21.81 -5.55
CA PRO A 386 -3.13 -22.43 -6.81
C PRO A 386 -4.41 -21.81 -7.39
N ASP A 387 -4.56 -21.88 -8.71
CA ASP A 387 -5.77 -21.40 -9.39
C ASP A 387 -7.01 -22.21 -8.95
N THR A 388 -8.19 -21.62 -9.11
CA THR A 388 -9.44 -22.13 -8.57
C THR A 388 -9.83 -23.45 -9.23
N ALA A 389 -10.10 -24.49 -8.44
CA ALA A 389 -10.51 -25.79 -8.95
C ALA A 389 -12.00 -25.80 -9.34
N TYR A 390 -12.29 -25.70 -10.63
CA TYR A 390 -13.65 -25.84 -11.15
C TYR A 390 -14.04 -27.32 -11.30
N LEU A 391 -15.12 -27.74 -10.66
CA LEU A 391 -15.69 -29.08 -10.82
C LEU A 391 -16.91 -29.03 -11.74
N VAL A 392 -16.76 -29.62 -12.92
CA VAL A 392 -17.79 -29.66 -13.97
C VAL A 392 -18.57 -30.98 -13.85
N PRO A 393 -19.91 -30.98 -13.97
CA PRO A 393 -20.69 -32.21 -13.97
C PRO A 393 -20.23 -33.19 -15.06
N GLN A 394 -20.25 -34.49 -14.76
CA GLN A 394 -19.90 -35.52 -15.75
C GLN A 394 -20.81 -35.43 -16.98
N SER A 395 -20.18 -35.34 -18.16
CA SER A 395 -20.87 -35.23 -19.43
C SER A 395 -20.00 -35.73 -20.58
N ASP A 396 -20.60 -36.48 -21.50
CA ASP A 396 -19.97 -36.90 -22.76
C ASP A 396 -20.19 -35.87 -23.89
N SER A 397 -20.88 -34.76 -23.61
CA SER A 397 -21.14 -33.71 -24.60
C SER A 397 -19.95 -32.77 -24.74
N ASP A 398 -19.76 -32.25 -25.95
CA ASP A 398 -18.83 -31.16 -26.20
C ASP A 398 -19.50 -29.83 -25.85
N ALA A 399 -18.70 -28.87 -25.37
CA ALA A 399 -19.09 -27.47 -25.26
C ALA A 399 -18.38 -26.64 -26.34
N GLU A 400 -19.06 -25.60 -26.82
CA GLU A 400 -18.45 -24.61 -27.70
C GLU A 400 -17.71 -23.58 -26.84
N VAL A 401 -16.45 -23.33 -27.17
CA VAL A 401 -15.60 -22.32 -26.54
C VAL A 401 -15.10 -21.37 -27.61
N GLN A 402 -15.31 -20.08 -27.42
CA GLN A 402 -14.83 -19.02 -28.32
C GLN A 402 -13.62 -18.33 -27.70
N LEU A 403 -12.54 -18.21 -28.47
CA LEU A 403 -11.32 -17.52 -28.07
C LEU A 403 -11.11 -16.29 -28.94
N THR A 404 -10.67 -15.23 -28.28
CA THR A 404 -10.15 -14.02 -28.91
C THR A 404 -8.69 -13.85 -28.48
N LEU A 405 -7.76 -13.82 -29.44
CA LEU A 405 -6.32 -13.77 -29.16
C LEU A 405 -5.74 -12.40 -29.51
N GLY A 406 -5.08 -11.77 -28.54
CA GLY A 406 -4.47 -10.44 -28.66
C GLY A 406 -2.98 -10.42 -28.32
N ASP A 407 -2.30 -9.38 -28.78
CA ASP A 407 -0.96 -8.98 -28.39
C ASP A 407 -1.04 -8.31 -27.01
N ALA A 408 -0.23 -8.74 -26.07
CA ALA A 408 -0.24 -8.19 -24.72
C ALA A 408 0.44 -6.82 -24.62
N ALA A 409 1.28 -6.45 -25.60
CA ALA A 409 2.13 -5.25 -25.53
C ALA A 409 1.85 -4.23 -26.65
N ASN A 410 0.97 -4.52 -27.60
CA ASN A 410 0.73 -3.63 -28.74
C ASN A 410 -0.75 -3.45 -29.06
N TYR A 411 -1.18 -2.19 -29.09
CA TYR A 411 -2.45 -1.81 -29.70
C TYR A 411 -2.42 -2.00 -31.23
N ALA A 412 -3.60 -2.17 -31.80
CA ALA A 412 -3.85 -2.11 -33.23
C ALA A 412 -3.69 -0.66 -33.73
N ASP A 413 -3.71 -0.48 -35.06
CA ASP A 413 -3.55 0.83 -35.69
C ASP A 413 -4.63 1.87 -35.29
N ASP A 414 -5.75 1.41 -34.72
CA ASP A 414 -6.81 2.28 -34.19
C ASP A 414 -6.46 2.91 -32.83
N GLY A 415 -5.47 2.35 -32.12
CA GLY A 415 -5.09 2.77 -30.77
C GLY A 415 -6.13 2.48 -29.69
N GLU A 416 -7.20 1.75 -30.02
CA GLU A 416 -8.33 1.44 -29.12
C GLU A 416 -8.40 -0.06 -28.84
N THR A 417 -8.10 -0.91 -29.83
CA THR A 417 -8.14 -2.37 -29.67
C THR A 417 -6.74 -2.94 -29.65
N LEU A 418 -6.57 -4.10 -29.02
CA LEU A 418 -5.30 -4.81 -29.05
C LEU A 418 -5.08 -5.44 -30.42
N LYS A 419 -3.82 -5.40 -30.88
CA LYS A 419 -3.41 -6.09 -32.09
C LYS A 419 -3.73 -7.58 -31.96
N ARG A 420 -4.26 -8.22 -33.01
CA ARG A 420 -4.70 -9.62 -32.97
C ARG A 420 -3.61 -10.61 -33.32
N LEU A 421 -3.65 -11.80 -32.72
CA LEU A 421 -2.73 -12.90 -33.02
C LEU A 421 -3.30 -13.81 -34.11
N SER A 422 -2.90 -13.55 -35.36
CA SER A 422 -3.34 -14.34 -36.51
C SER A 422 -2.68 -15.72 -36.56
N ASN A 423 -3.42 -16.75 -36.97
CA ASN A 423 -2.89 -18.10 -37.24
C ASN A 423 -2.11 -18.72 -36.08
N ALA A 424 -2.48 -18.40 -34.83
CA ALA A 424 -1.88 -18.98 -33.65
C ALA A 424 -2.31 -20.44 -33.50
N VAL A 425 -1.39 -21.32 -33.09
CA VAL A 425 -1.67 -22.71 -32.73
C VAL A 425 -2.17 -22.73 -31.29
N ILE A 426 -3.27 -23.45 -31.04
CA ILE A 426 -3.91 -23.54 -29.73
C ILE A 426 -3.91 -25.01 -29.31
N ASN A 427 -3.08 -25.36 -28.33
CA ASN A 427 -3.01 -26.72 -27.78
C ASN A 427 -3.82 -26.79 -26.48
N VAL A 428 -4.65 -27.83 -26.35
CA VAL A 428 -5.53 -28.02 -25.19
C VAL A 428 -5.06 -29.23 -24.39
N ARG A 429 -4.73 -29.01 -23.11
CA ARG A 429 -4.23 -30.03 -22.18
C ARG A 429 -5.18 -30.10 -20.97
N ALA A 430 -5.42 -31.30 -20.44
CA ALA A 430 -6.34 -31.46 -19.29
C ALA A 430 -5.73 -30.91 -17.98
N GLY A 431 -6.57 -30.32 -17.15
CA GLY A 431 -6.19 -29.73 -15.86
C GLY A 431 -5.65 -28.30 -15.98
N ILE A 432 -5.29 -27.72 -14.84
CA ILE A 432 -4.86 -26.35 -14.64
C ILE A 432 -3.33 -26.30 -14.55
N ASN A 433 -2.70 -25.32 -15.22
CA ASN A 433 -1.24 -25.16 -15.27
C ASN A 433 -0.49 -26.38 -15.86
N ASN A 434 -1.17 -27.21 -16.65
CA ASN A 434 -0.57 -28.37 -17.30
C ASN A 434 0.20 -27.96 -18.56
N LYS A 435 1.51 -27.80 -18.46
CA LYS A 435 2.37 -27.35 -19.58
C LYS A 435 3.05 -28.48 -20.34
N LEU A 436 3.18 -29.66 -19.73
CA LEU A 436 3.99 -30.77 -20.25
C LEU A 436 3.21 -32.05 -20.57
N GLY A 437 1.98 -32.20 -20.07
CA GLY A 437 1.12 -33.38 -20.27
C GLY A 437 0.57 -33.51 -21.70
N ASP A 438 -0.23 -34.54 -21.97
CA ASP A 438 -0.70 -34.81 -23.33
C ASP A 438 -1.56 -33.68 -23.94
N ILE A 439 -1.29 -33.36 -25.21
CA ILE A 439 -2.16 -32.48 -26.02
C ILE A 439 -3.37 -33.30 -26.47
N LEU A 440 -4.55 -32.95 -25.97
CA LEU A 440 -5.80 -33.62 -26.31
C LEU A 440 -6.41 -33.10 -27.61
N TYR A 441 -6.28 -31.80 -27.85
CA TYR A 441 -6.78 -31.12 -29.03
C TYR A 441 -5.80 -30.06 -29.52
N THR A 442 -5.81 -29.82 -30.83
CA THR A 442 -5.10 -28.69 -31.43
C THR A 442 -6.04 -27.94 -32.38
N PHE A 443 -6.16 -26.64 -32.18
CA PHE A 443 -6.92 -25.71 -33.03
C PHE A 443 -5.98 -24.63 -33.59
N ASN A 444 -6.52 -23.78 -34.46
CA ASN A 444 -5.82 -22.59 -34.93
C ASN A 444 -6.76 -21.39 -34.88
N SER A 445 -6.25 -20.21 -34.55
CA SER A 445 -6.99 -18.97 -34.78
C SER A 445 -7.04 -18.62 -36.26
N ASP A 446 -8.06 -17.86 -36.65
CA ASP A 446 -8.16 -17.28 -37.98
C ASP A 446 -7.22 -16.07 -38.16
N GLU A 447 -7.30 -15.41 -39.31
CA GLU A 447 -6.47 -14.24 -39.62
C GLU A 447 -6.74 -13.03 -38.71
N ASN A 448 -7.87 -13.02 -38.00
CA ASN A 448 -8.28 -11.96 -37.08
C ASN A 448 -8.10 -12.37 -35.61
N GLY A 449 -7.46 -13.52 -35.33
CA GLY A 449 -7.19 -14.00 -33.98
C GLY A 449 -8.39 -14.63 -33.28
N TYR A 450 -9.45 -15.02 -34.00
CA TYR A 450 -10.60 -15.72 -33.42
C TYR A 450 -10.47 -17.24 -33.60
N SER A 451 -10.92 -18.00 -32.60
CA SER A 451 -11.04 -19.45 -32.71
C SER A 451 -12.34 -19.93 -32.05
N ALA A 452 -13.03 -20.86 -32.71
CA ALA A 452 -14.16 -21.59 -32.12
C ALA A 452 -13.76 -23.05 -31.93
N MET A 453 -13.76 -23.50 -30.69
CA MET A 453 -13.34 -24.83 -30.28
C MET A 453 -14.55 -25.64 -29.82
N SER A 454 -14.55 -26.93 -30.13
CA SER A 454 -15.51 -27.90 -29.59
C SER A 454 -14.73 -28.91 -28.76
N VAL A 455 -14.81 -28.79 -27.44
CA VAL A 455 -14.04 -29.61 -26.50
C VAL A 455 -14.95 -30.29 -25.49
N LYS A 456 -14.58 -31.48 -25.02
CA LYS A 456 -15.36 -32.21 -24.01
C LYS A 456 -15.50 -31.40 -22.73
N ALA A 457 -16.55 -31.67 -21.95
CA ALA A 457 -16.69 -31.10 -20.61
C ALA A 457 -15.42 -31.34 -19.77
N GLY A 458 -14.98 -30.33 -19.02
CA GLY A 458 -13.77 -30.41 -18.20
C GLY A 458 -13.05 -29.07 -18.04
N VAL A 459 -11.96 -29.08 -17.29
CA VAL A 459 -11.07 -27.94 -17.09
C VAL A 459 -9.76 -28.19 -17.84
N TYR A 460 -9.28 -27.19 -18.55
CA TYR A 460 -8.13 -27.33 -19.44
C TYR A 460 -7.17 -26.14 -19.33
N THR A 461 -5.90 -26.43 -19.57
CA THR A 461 -4.87 -25.45 -19.85
C THR A 461 -4.79 -25.29 -21.36
N ILE A 462 -4.89 -24.04 -21.80
CA ILE A 462 -4.74 -23.63 -23.19
C ILE A 462 -3.34 -23.06 -23.37
N GLU A 463 -2.55 -23.71 -24.20
CA GLU A 463 -1.26 -23.19 -24.67
C GLU A 463 -1.45 -22.49 -26.02
N VAL A 464 -1.18 -21.19 -26.07
CA VAL A 464 -1.24 -20.38 -27.30
C VAL A 464 0.19 -20.18 -27.83
N GLN A 465 0.42 -20.57 -29.08
CA GLN A 465 1.70 -20.39 -29.77
C GLN A 465 1.50 -19.57 -31.04
N ALA A 466 2.10 -18.38 -31.08
CA ALA A 466 2.09 -17.51 -32.25
C ALA A 466 3.53 -17.14 -32.63
N THR A 467 3.81 -17.02 -33.93
CA THR A 467 5.16 -16.66 -34.40
C THR A 467 5.54 -15.25 -33.95
N GLY A 468 6.69 -15.09 -33.28
CA GLY A 468 7.15 -13.81 -32.75
C GLY A 468 6.59 -13.46 -31.37
N TYR A 469 5.96 -14.42 -30.69
CA TYR A 469 5.36 -14.27 -29.36
C TYR A 469 5.80 -15.42 -28.44
N GLU A 470 5.88 -15.12 -27.14
CA GLU A 470 6.07 -16.13 -26.10
C GLU A 470 4.86 -17.08 -26.06
N SER A 471 5.10 -18.33 -25.63
CA SER A 471 4.01 -19.28 -25.40
C SER A 471 3.27 -18.93 -24.12
N MET A 472 1.95 -18.79 -24.20
CA MET A 472 1.10 -18.39 -23.07
C MET A 472 0.24 -19.55 -22.60
N TYR A 473 -0.09 -19.57 -21.31
CA TYR A 473 -0.89 -20.62 -20.68
C TYR A 473 -2.07 -20.01 -19.94
N TYR A 474 -3.30 -20.43 -20.30
CA TYR A 474 -4.54 -19.95 -19.68
C TYR A 474 -5.46 -21.09 -19.27
N THR A 475 -6.21 -20.92 -18.17
CA THR A 475 -7.24 -21.87 -17.75
C THR A 475 -8.56 -21.60 -18.47
N ILE A 476 -9.23 -22.64 -18.98
CA ILE A 476 -10.63 -22.58 -19.41
C ILE A 476 -11.49 -23.64 -18.72
N VAL A 477 -12.77 -23.33 -18.60
CA VAL A 477 -13.80 -24.25 -18.14
C VAL A 477 -14.75 -24.54 -19.29
N SER A 478 -14.72 -25.78 -19.77
CA SER A 478 -15.67 -26.29 -20.76
C SER A 478 -16.85 -26.93 -20.03
N ASN A 479 -18.02 -26.29 -20.09
CA ASN A 479 -19.25 -26.85 -19.55
C ASN A 479 -20.40 -26.79 -20.57
N PRO A 480 -20.90 -27.94 -21.08
CA PRO A 480 -21.97 -27.97 -22.08
C PRO A 480 -23.34 -27.51 -21.54
N THR A 481 -23.50 -27.29 -20.23
CA THR A 481 -24.78 -26.86 -19.64
C THR A 481 -24.96 -25.34 -19.56
N VAL A 482 -23.90 -24.55 -19.74
CA VAL A 482 -23.92 -23.07 -19.57
C VAL A 482 -23.92 -22.30 -20.90
N GLY A 483 -24.01 -22.99 -22.04
CA GLY A 483 -23.96 -22.36 -23.36
C GLY A 483 -22.54 -22.20 -23.88
N THR A 484 -22.31 -21.21 -24.73
CA THR A 484 -20.98 -20.93 -25.31
C THR A 484 -20.15 -20.09 -24.33
N SER A 485 -19.00 -20.60 -23.91
CA SER A 485 -18.03 -19.83 -23.10
C SER A 485 -17.15 -18.98 -24.01
N SER A 486 -16.82 -17.76 -23.62
CA SER A 486 -15.92 -16.87 -24.37
C SER A 486 -14.74 -16.44 -23.50
N TYR A 487 -13.54 -16.45 -24.06
CA TYR A 487 -12.31 -16.03 -23.38
C TYR A 487 -11.46 -15.13 -24.27
N SER A 488 -10.76 -14.19 -23.64
CA SER A 488 -9.74 -13.34 -24.27
C SER A 488 -8.38 -13.71 -23.70
N PHE A 489 -7.41 -13.99 -24.56
CA PHE A 489 -6.04 -14.36 -24.18
C PHE A 489 -5.04 -13.47 -24.87
N TYR A 490 -3.95 -13.17 -24.17
CA TYR A 490 -2.97 -12.20 -24.61
C TYR A 490 -1.58 -12.83 -24.63
N ALA A 491 -0.76 -12.54 -25.64
CA ALA A 491 0.61 -13.03 -25.69
C ALA A 491 1.63 -11.89 -25.71
N ALA A 492 2.63 -12.00 -24.84
CA ALA A 492 3.80 -11.13 -24.87
C ALA A 492 4.63 -11.41 -26.13
N PRO A 493 5.16 -10.38 -26.82
CA PRO A 493 6.14 -10.57 -27.89
C PRO A 493 7.38 -11.34 -27.40
N GLU A 494 8.06 -12.05 -28.31
CA GLU A 494 9.33 -12.74 -28.01
C GLU A 494 10.36 -11.76 -27.42
N LEU A 495 11.00 -12.15 -26.32
CA LEU A 495 11.93 -11.31 -25.57
C LEU A 495 13.39 -11.60 -25.93
N ALA A 496 14.20 -10.56 -26.05
CA ALA A 496 15.65 -10.71 -26.15
C ALA A 496 16.28 -11.02 -24.78
N GLU A 497 17.49 -11.59 -24.79
CA GLU A 497 18.26 -11.80 -23.55
C GLU A 497 18.45 -10.49 -22.81
N GLY A 498 18.19 -10.49 -21.50
CA GLY A 498 18.21 -9.29 -20.66
C GLY A 498 16.93 -8.46 -20.69
N GLN A 499 15.83 -8.97 -21.26
CA GLN A 499 14.49 -8.37 -21.16
C GLN A 499 13.56 -9.22 -20.30
N LEU A 500 12.64 -8.56 -19.60
CA LEU A 500 11.48 -9.21 -18.96
C LEU A 500 10.18 -8.55 -19.42
N ALA A 501 9.09 -9.31 -19.42
CA ALA A 501 7.73 -8.78 -19.52
C ALA A 501 6.88 -9.30 -18.37
N VAL A 502 6.06 -8.42 -17.81
CA VAL A 502 5.09 -8.73 -16.76
C VAL A 502 3.71 -8.48 -17.34
N VAL A 503 2.88 -9.52 -17.41
CA VAL A 503 1.53 -9.46 -17.98
C VAL A 503 0.51 -9.72 -16.88
N LEU A 504 -0.33 -8.73 -16.61
CA LEU A 504 -1.50 -8.81 -15.74
C LEU A 504 -2.75 -9.07 -16.58
N THR A 505 -3.58 -10.02 -16.16
CA THR A 505 -4.90 -10.27 -16.75
C THR A 505 -5.92 -10.53 -15.64
N TRP A 506 -7.18 -10.19 -15.86
CA TRP A 506 -8.27 -10.42 -14.91
C TRP A 506 -9.58 -10.74 -15.64
N GLY A 507 -10.69 -10.82 -14.91
CA GLY A 507 -12.02 -11.09 -15.45
C GLY A 507 -12.82 -9.83 -15.75
N GLU A 508 -14.15 -9.96 -15.80
CA GLU A 508 -15.04 -8.85 -16.10
C GLU A 508 -15.06 -7.78 -15.00
N THR A 509 -14.92 -8.19 -13.74
CA THR A 509 -15.03 -7.31 -12.57
C THR A 509 -13.82 -7.51 -11.65
N PRO A 510 -13.17 -6.44 -11.17
CA PRO A 510 -13.45 -5.03 -11.49
C PRO A 510 -13.12 -4.70 -12.96
N ASN A 511 -13.57 -3.54 -13.43
CA ASN A 511 -13.31 -3.15 -14.82
C ASN A 511 -11.83 -2.81 -15.05
N ASP A 512 -11.13 -2.36 -14.02
CA ASP A 512 -9.81 -1.76 -14.16
C ASP A 512 -8.90 -2.17 -12.99
N LEU A 513 -7.80 -2.83 -13.33
CA LEU A 513 -6.71 -3.20 -12.43
C LEU A 513 -5.40 -2.64 -12.96
N ASP A 514 -4.77 -1.76 -12.20
CA ASP A 514 -3.54 -1.05 -12.57
C ASP A 514 -2.27 -1.79 -12.13
N SER A 515 -1.28 -1.83 -13.00
CA SER A 515 0.08 -2.33 -12.78
C SER A 515 0.98 -1.22 -12.25
N HIS A 516 1.69 -1.50 -11.17
CA HIS A 516 2.72 -0.62 -10.65
C HIS A 516 4.04 -1.37 -10.51
N LEU A 517 5.06 -0.96 -11.27
CA LEU A 517 6.43 -1.44 -11.12
C LEU A 517 7.28 -0.38 -10.45
N PHE A 518 7.84 -0.70 -9.29
CA PHE A 518 8.85 0.11 -8.62
C PHE A 518 10.24 -0.45 -8.91
N THR A 519 11.17 0.41 -9.29
CA THR A 519 12.57 0.06 -9.54
C THR A 519 13.47 0.90 -8.66
N SER A 520 14.30 0.24 -7.84
CA SER A 520 15.22 0.90 -6.92
C SER A 520 16.68 0.56 -7.24
N SER A 521 17.53 1.58 -7.25
CA SER A 521 18.99 1.47 -7.35
C SER A 521 19.66 2.35 -6.29
N GLY A 522 20.13 1.73 -5.21
CA GLY A 522 20.57 2.45 -4.02
C GLY A 522 19.41 3.25 -3.42
N SER A 523 19.57 4.57 -3.32
CA SER A 523 18.53 5.46 -2.78
C SER A 523 17.57 6.04 -3.84
N ASP A 524 17.80 5.80 -5.13
CA ASP A 524 16.89 6.26 -6.18
C ASP A 524 15.81 5.21 -6.41
N THR A 525 14.55 5.62 -6.42
CA THR A 525 13.40 4.75 -6.68
C THR A 525 12.45 5.46 -7.64
N GLN A 526 12.10 4.76 -8.72
CA GLN A 526 11.16 5.25 -9.73
C GLN A 526 9.99 4.27 -9.86
N GLN A 527 8.87 4.76 -10.34
CA GLN A 527 7.63 3.99 -10.49
C GLN A 527 7.12 4.10 -11.92
N VAL A 528 6.81 2.95 -12.52
CA VAL A 528 6.09 2.83 -13.80
C VAL A 528 4.66 2.41 -13.52
N TRP A 529 3.70 3.18 -14.00
CA TRP A 529 2.25 2.97 -13.87
C TRP A 529 1.48 3.85 -14.88
N TYR A 530 0.15 3.83 -14.86
CA TYR A 530 -0.72 4.57 -15.78
C TYR A 530 -0.27 6.02 -16.06
N SER A 531 -0.01 6.80 -15.01
CA SER A 531 0.35 8.23 -15.13
C SER A 531 1.81 8.45 -15.53
N ASN A 532 2.72 7.58 -15.06
CA ASN A 532 4.13 7.60 -15.45
C ASN A 532 4.52 6.30 -16.17
N ARG A 533 4.29 6.28 -17.49
CA ARG A 533 4.43 5.05 -18.30
C ARG A 533 5.87 4.62 -18.59
N SER A 534 6.88 5.31 -18.07
CA SER A 534 8.28 4.90 -18.23
C SER A 534 9.19 5.46 -17.13
N ASP A 535 10.32 4.82 -16.91
CA ASP A 535 11.37 5.30 -16.01
C ASP A 535 12.74 5.44 -16.71
N ASP A 536 13.71 6.03 -16.01
CA ASP A 536 15.09 6.18 -16.52
C ASP A 536 15.88 4.85 -16.56
N TYR A 537 15.29 3.76 -16.06
CA TYR A 537 15.88 2.43 -16.04
C TYR A 537 15.52 1.58 -17.26
N GLY A 538 14.73 2.13 -18.18
CA GLY A 538 14.31 1.45 -19.41
C GLY A 538 13.11 0.54 -19.20
N ASN A 539 12.30 0.79 -18.18
CA ASN A 539 11.03 0.11 -17.96
C ASN A 539 9.89 0.95 -18.55
N TRP A 540 8.85 0.30 -19.08
CA TRP A 540 7.70 1.00 -19.63
C TRP A 540 6.40 0.20 -19.48
N LEU A 541 5.27 0.91 -19.40
CA LEU A 541 3.91 0.36 -19.46
C LEU A 541 3.44 0.35 -20.92
N ASP A 542 3.48 -0.83 -21.53
CA ASP A 542 3.13 -1.07 -22.94
C ASP A 542 1.64 -0.86 -23.20
N VAL A 543 0.82 -1.60 -22.44
CA VAL A 543 -0.63 -1.69 -22.57
C VAL A 543 -1.25 -1.53 -21.20
N ASP A 544 -2.39 -0.86 -21.21
CA ASP A 544 -3.14 -0.34 -20.09
C ASP A 544 -4.62 -0.42 -20.50
N ASP A 545 -5.31 -1.49 -20.08
CA ASP A 545 -6.70 -1.75 -20.44
C ASP A 545 -7.62 -1.42 -19.27
N THR A 546 -8.48 -0.42 -19.47
CA THR A 546 -9.35 0.12 -18.42
C THR A 546 -10.80 -0.41 -18.51
N SER A 547 -11.04 -1.49 -19.28
CA SER A 547 -12.38 -1.89 -19.76
C SER A 547 -12.76 -3.35 -19.52
N SER A 548 -12.10 -3.99 -18.56
CA SER A 548 -12.19 -5.39 -18.14
C SER A 548 -11.33 -6.36 -18.94
N TYR A 549 -11.10 -7.54 -18.37
CA TYR A 549 -10.33 -8.65 -18.94
C TYR A 549 -8.83 -8.41 -19.15
N GLY A 550 -8.36 -7.18 -18.96
CA GLY A 550 -6.99 -6.80 -19.24
C GLY A 550 -6.62 -6.97 -20.73
N PRO A 551 -5.32 -7.03 -21.06
CA PRO A 551 -4.19 -7.11 -20.15
C PRO A 551 -3.69 -5.72 -19.74
N GLU A 552 -2.84 -5.71 -18.74
CA GLU A 552 -1.80 -4.71 -18.64
C GLU A 552 -0.43 -5.34 -18.75
N THR A 553 0.50 -4.67 -19.42
CA THR A 553 1.84 -5.22 -19.65
C THR A 553 2.92 -4.19 -19.38
N ILE A 554 3.89 -4.57 -18.54
CA ILE A 554 5.12 -3.81 -18.31
C ILE A 554 6.30 -4.58 -18.90
N THR A 555 7.10 -3.92 -19.74
CA THR A 555 8.37 -4.45 -20.22
C THR A 555 9.54 -3.79 -19.48
N ILE A 556 10.47 -4.63 -19.02
CA ILE A 556 11.77 -4.24 -18.50
C ILE A 556 12.78 -4.48 -19.62
N SER A 557 13.15 -3.43 -20.35
CA SER A 557 13.96 -3.56 -21.57
C SER A 557 15.44 -3.82 -21.32
N GLN A 558 15.93 -3.49 -20.11
CA GLN A 558 17.30 -3.69 -19.66
C GLN A 558 17.29 -4.22 -18.22
N PHE A 559 16.92 -5.48 -18.08
CA PHE A 559 16.90 -6.14 -16.79
C PHE A 559 18.30 -6.17 -16.19
N ASP A 560 18.42 -5.51 -15.04
CA ASP A 560 19.66 -5.40 -14.29
C ASP A 560 19.50 -6.15 -12.96
N THR A 561 20.24 -7.25 -12.81
CA THR A 561 20.19 -8.09 -11.61
C THR A 561 20.69 -7.40 -10.36
N SER A 562 21.40 -6.26 -10.47
CA SER A 562 21.88 -5.49 -9.32
C SER A 562 20.84 -4.51 -8.76
N LYS A 563 19.71 -4.35 -9.45
CA LYS A 563 18.60 -3.50 -9.01
C LYS A 563 17.52 -4.32 -8.31
N TYR A 564 16.74 -3.62 -7.50
CA TYR A 564 15.55 -4.16 -6.86
C TYR A 564 14.31 -3.76 -7.64
N TYR A 565 13.40 -4.71 -7.86
CA TYR A 565 12.11 -4.47 -8.50
C TYR A 565 10.99 -4.94 -7.57
N LYS A 566 9.89 -4.21 -7.51
CA LYS A 566 8.65 -4.63 -6.82
C LYS A 566 7.48 -4.37 -7.74
N TYR A 567 6.63 -5.37 -7.94
CA TYR A 567 5.44 -5.27 -8.77
C TYR A 567 4.18 -5.42 -7.92
N CYS A 568 3.26 -4.47 -8.08
CA CYS A 568 1.98 -4.41 -7.38
C CYS A 568 0.84 -4.28 -8.40
N VAL A 569 -0.34 -4.74 -7.99
CA VAL A 569 -1.61 -4.51 -8.69
C VAL A 569 -2.53 -3.67 -7.81
N VAL A 570 -3.24 -2.70 -8.40
CA VAL A 570 -4.19 -1.83 -7.71
C VAL A 570 -5.57 -1.96 -8.33
N ASP A 571 -6.61 -2.16 -7.52
CA ASP A 571 -8.01 -2.12 -7.95
C ASP A 571 -8.46 -0.67 -8.15
N PHE A 572 -8.13 -0.11 -9.30
CA PHE A 572 -8.42 1.29 -9.63
C PHE A 572 -9.92 1.57 -9.64
N SER A 573 -10.72 0.64 -10.17
CA SER A 573 -12.18 0.80 -10.22
C SER A 573 -12.78 1.02 -8.83
N ASN A 574 -12.41 0.20 -7.85
CA ASN A 574 -12.92 0.32 -6.49
C ASN A 574 -12.22 1.43 -5.70
N SER A 575 -10.92 1.63 -5.91
CA SER A 575 -10.15 2.71 -5.27
C SER A 575 -10.70 4.09 -5.65
N SER A 576 -10.88 4.36 -6.94
CA SER A 576 -11.44 5.63 -7.45
C SER A 576 -12.90 5.86 -7.04
N ALA A 577 -13.65 4.79 -6.77
CA ALA A 577 -15.00 4.85 -6.22
C ALA A 577 -15.06 5.01 -4.69
N GLY A 578 -13.92 4.99 -3.99
CA GLY A 578 -13.83 5.04 -2.53
C GLY A 578 -14.35 3.76 -1.84
N ASN A 579 -14.36 2.62 -2.53
CA ASN A 579 -14.83 1.33 -1.99
C ASN A 579 -13.70 0.60 -1.26
N SER A 580 -13.35 1.10 -0.07
CA SER A 580 -12.19 0.70 0.71
C SER A 580 -12.13 -0.77 1.14
N TYR A 581 -13.25 -1.52 1.06
CA TYR A 581 -13.36 -2.90 1.55
C TYR A 581 -13.81 -3.87 0.45
N SER A 582 -13.54 -3.54 -0.81
CA SER A 582 -13.88 -4.39 -1.95
C SER A 582 -13.19 -5.75 -1.88
N THR A 583 -13.91 -6.79 -2.28
CA THR A 583 -13.36 -8.14 -2.54
C THR A 583 -13.28 -8.44 -4.04
N GLU A 584 -13.66 -7.50 -4.90
CA GLU A 584 -13.80 -7.74 -6.34
C GLU A 584 -12.48 -8.18 -6.98
N MET A 585 -11.35 -7.52 -6.68
CA MET A 585 -10.04 -7.98 -7.15
C MET A 585 -9.75 -9.44 -6.76
N SER A 586 -10.10 -9.88 -5.54
CA SER A 586 -9.91 -11.27 -5.12
C SER A 586 -10.73 -12.27 -5.94
N TYR A 587 -11.92 -11.89 -6.40
CA TYR A 587 -12.78 -12.75 -7.23
C TYR A 587 -12.61 -12.55 -8.73
N SER A 588 -11.86 -11.54 -9.16
CA SER A 588 -11.65 -11.19 -10.57
C SER A 588 -10.97 -12.28 -11.40
N GLY A 589 -10.23 -13.19 -10.75
CA GLY A 589 -9.34 -14.11 -11.46
C GLY A 589 -8.04 -13.46 -11.91
N ALA A 590 -7.65 -12.34 -11.29
CA ALA A 590 -6.38 -11.68 -11.53
C ALA A 590 -5.20 -12.65 -11.45
N ASN A 591 -4.41 -12.67 -12.52
CA ASN A 591 -3.18 -13.44 -12.66
C ASN A 591 -2.07 -12.52 -13.19
N VAL A 592 -0.88 -12.66 -12.62
CA VAL A 592 0.33 -11.98 -13.08
C VAL A 592 1.34 -13.01 -13.53
N SER A 593 1.77 -12.90 -14.77
CA SER A 593 2.75 -13.80 -15.39
C SER A 593 4.01 -13.05 -15.81
N VAL A 594 5.18 -13.60 -15.48
CA VAL A 594 6.49 -13.00 -15.75
C VAL A 594 7.23 -13.85 -16.79
N TYR A 595 7.68 -13.20 -17.85
CA TYR A 595 8.38 -13.82 -18.99
C TYR A 595 9.80 -13.28 -19.12
N ASN A 596 10.72 -14.12 -19.57
CA ASN A 596 12.04 -13.73 -20.07
C ASN A 596 12.31 -14.38 -21.43
N SER A 597 13.52 -14.27 -21.96
CA SER A 597 13.91 -14.86 -23.25
C SER A 597 13.82 -16.40 -23.34
N ASN A 598 13.55 -17.09 -22.23
CA ASN A 598 13.32 -18.53 -22.16
C ASN A 598 11.82 -18.87 -21.97
N GLY A 599 10.93 -17.88 -21.99
CA GLY A 599 9.49 -18.02 -21.77
C GLY A 599 9.04 -17.67 -20.34
N LEU A 600 7.92 -18.26 -19.91
CA LEU A 600 7.31 -18.04 -18.60
C LEU A 600 8.24 -18.52 -17.47
N ILE A 601 8.56 -17.64 -16.52
CA ILE A 601 9.41 -17.95 -15.36
C ILE A 601 8.68 -17.88 -14.02
N ALA A 602 7.56 -17.17 -13.93
CA ALA A 602 6.72 -17.13 -12.74
C ALA A 602 5.27 -16.79 -13.09
N SER A 603 4.32 -17.30 -12.32
CA SER A 603 2.91 -16.94 -12.43
C SER A 603 2.30 -16.92 -11.03
N TYR A 604 1.53 -15.87 -10.73
CA TYR A 604 0.93 -15.63 -9.42
C TYR A 604 -0.56 -15.39 -9.57
N ASN A 605 -1.36 -16.05 -8.74
CA ASN A 605 -2.81 -15.87 -8.70
C ASN A 605 -3.18 -15.01 -7.49
N MET A 606 -4.14 -14.11 -7.67
CA MET A 606 -4.66 -13.30 -6.59
C MET A 606 -5.26 -14.18 -5.47
N PRO A 607 -4.84 -14.00 -4.19
CA PRO A 607 -5.46 -14.68 -3.07
C PRO A 607 -6.98 -14.44 -3.02
N LYS A 608 -7.75 -15.51 -2.78
CA LYS A 608 -9.22 -15.47 -2.75
C LYS A 608 -9.75 -15.05 -1.37
N ASN A 609 -10.97 -14.50 -1.35
CA ASN A 609 -11.69 -14.12 -0.13
C ASN A 609 -10.95 -13.05 0.72
N VAL A 610 -10.21 -12.16 0.07
CA VAL A 610 -9.47 -11.08 0.75
C VAL A 610 -10.07 -9.73 0.37
N ASN A 611 -10.27 -8.86 1.36
CA ASN A 611 -10.60 -7.45 1.13
C ASN A 611 -9.31 -6.75 0.70
N ALA A 612 -9.20 -6.42 -0.59
CA ALA A 612 -7.96 -5.91 -1.16
C ALA A 612 -8.24 -4.87 -2.25
N LEU A 613 -7.63 -3.70 -2.11
CA LEU A 613 -7.43 -2.72 -3.19
C LEU A 613 -6.01 -2.73 -3.73
N VAL A 614 -5.04 -3.25 -2.96
CA VAL A 614 -3.64 -3.38 -3.39
C VAL A 614 -3.21 -4.82 -3.19
N TRP A 615 -2.52 -5.38 -4.18
CA TRP A 615 -1.87 -6.68 -4.12
C TRP A 615 -0.39 -6.51 -4.45
N GLU A 616 0.49 -6.67 -3.45
CA GLU A 616 1.93 -6.80 -3.67
C GLU A 616 2.21 -8.21 -4.18
N VAL A 617 2.57 -8.32 -5.46
CA VAL A 617 2.60 -9.61 -6.15
C VAL A 617 3.93 -10.29 -5.92
N PHE A 618 5.01 -9.65 -6.35
CA PHE A 618 6.36 -10.19 -6.31
C PHE A 618 7.40 -9.07 -6.22
N GLU A 619 8.61 -9.48 -5.86
CA GLU A 619 9.82 -8.68 -5.94
C GLU A 619 10.90 -9.43 -6.72
N ILE A 620 11.89 -8.69 -7.22
CA ILE A 620 13.08 -9.25 -7.83
C ILE A 620 14.30 -8.74 -7.10
N ARG A 621 15.09 -9.67 -6.56
CA ARG A 621 16.36 -9.42 -5.85
C ARG A 621 17.46 -10.25 -6.49
N ASN A 622 18.60 -9.66 -6.83
CA ASN A 622 19.75 -10.39 -7.38
C ASN A 622 19.39 -11.26 -8.61
N GLY A 623 18.40 -10.85 -9.41
CA GLY A 623 17.92 -11.64 -10.55
C GLY A 623 16.84 -12.69 -10.23
N VAL A 624 16.53 -12.93 -8.96
CA VAL A 624 15.56 -13.95 -8.51
C VAL A 624 14.20 -13.30 -8.28
N VAL A 625 13.18 -13.84 -8.94
CA VAL A 625 11.78 -13.44 -8.74
C VAL A 625 11.21 -14.20 -7.54
N SER A 626 10.72 -13.48 -6.55
CA SER A 626 10.16 -14.05 -5.31
C SER A 626 8.76 -13.47 -5.04
N PRO A 627 7.77 -14.30 -4.67
CA PRO A 627 6.44 -13.80 -4.34
C PRO A 627 6.47 -12.87 -3.12
N ILE A 628 5.52 -11.95 -3.03
CA ILE A 628 5.17 -11.21 -1.79
C ILE A 628 3.77 -11.63 -1.34
N GLN A 629 2.82 -11.63 -2.27
CA GLN A 629 1.42 -12.06 -2.11
C GLN A 629 0.66 -11.38 -0.96
N ARG A 630 1.02 -10.14 -0.60
CA ARG A 630 0.33 -9.36 0.43
C ARG A 630 -0.80 -8.53 -0.15
N CYS A 631 -1.87 -8.38 0.60
CA CYS A 631 -3.08 -7.70 0.17
C CYS A 631 -3.47 -6.62 1.18
N TYR A 632 -3.83 -5.43 0.71
CA TYR A 632 -4.14 -4.26 1.55
C TYR A 632 -5.44 -3.56 1.10
N ASN A 633 -6.10 -2.86 2.03
CA ASN A 633 -7.37 -2.15 1.80
C ASN A 633 -7.22 -0.63 2.05
N ASN A 634 -8.18 0.24 1.67
CA ASN A 634 -7.90 1.69 1.70
C ASN A 634 -7.63 2.28 3.11
N ASN A 635 -8.33 1.79 4.14
CA ASN A 635 -8.12 2.27 5.52
C ASN A 635 -6.68 2.03 6.03
N SER A 636 -5.97 1.14 5.37
CA SER A 636 -4.58 0.79 5.66
C SER A 636 -3.58 1.52 4.72
N VAL A 637 -4.10 2.22 3.71
CA VAL A 637 -3.38 2.88 2.61
C VAL A 637 -3.41 4.42 2.75
N GLU A 638 -4.38 4.98 3.48
CA GLU A 638 -4.50 6.42 3.83
C GLU A 638 -3.27 7.01 4.56
N ASN A 639 -2.42 6.17 5.17
CA ASN A 639 -1.18 6.58 5.86
C ASN A 639 0.11 6.38 5.05
N ASN A 640 0.00 5.96 3.79
CA ASN A 640 1.12 5.48 2.99
C ASN A 640 1.26 6.31 1.70
N TYR A 641 2.12 7.33 1.69
CA TYR A 641 2.38 8.22 0.53
C TYR A 641 3.03 7.55 -0.71
N TRP A 642 3.30 6.24 -0.68
CA TRP A 642 4.13 5.57 -1.70
C TRP A 642 3.37 5.03 -2.92
N TRP A 643 2.03 5.04 -2.92
CA TRP A 643 1.21 4.55 -4.05
C TRP A 643 0.57 5.67 -4.87
N ASP A 644 0.30 6.84 -4.28
CA ASP A 644 -0.49 7.90 -4.93
C ASP A 644 0.35 8.82 -5.84
N GLY A 645 1.69 8.74 -5.79
CA GLY A 645 2.57 9.64 -6.56
C GLY A 645 2.35 11.14 -6.27
N ASN A 646 1.46 11.47 -5.34
CA ASN A 646 1.12 12.79 -4.88
C ASN A 646 1.81 13.02 -3.53
N ASP A 647 2.83 13.87 -3.53
CA ASP A 647 3.21 14.61 -2.31
C ASP A 647 2.04 15.51 -1.79
N ASP A 648 0.91 15.56 -2.52
CA ASP A 648 -0.27 16.38 -2.24
C ASP A 648 -1.46 15.61 -1.60
N SER A 649 -1.38 14.32 -1.25
CA SER A 649 -2.55 13.57 -0.75
C SER A 649 -3.11 14.04 0.62
N ALA A 650 -2.42 14.96 1.31
CA ALA A 650 -2.93 15.59 2.53
C ALA A 650 -4.25 16.36 2.33
N TRP A 651 -4.53 16.88 1.13
CA TRP A 651 -5.79 17.61 0.87
C TRP A 651 -6.97 16.69 0.55
N ALA A 652 -6.74 15.51 -0.04
CA ALA A 652 -7.81 14.55 -0.38
C ALA A 652 -8.43 13.96 0.89
N GLN A 653 -7.59 13.63 1.88
CA GLN A 653 -8.04 13.25 3.21
C GLN A 653 -8.74 14.42 3.92
N ALA A 654 -8.19 15.63 3.84
CA ALA A 654 -8.81 16.82 4.41
C ALA A 654 -10.17 17.16 3.77
N TYR A 655 -10.37 16.87 2.48
CA TYR A 655 -11.62 17.04 1.75
C TYR A 655 -12.67 15.99 2.11
N TYR A 656 -12.25 14.73 2.28
CA TYR A 656 -13.12 13.65 2.77
C TYR A 656 -13.52 13.83 4.24
N ASP A 657 -12.61 14.31 5.09
CA ASP A 657 -12.89 14.64 6.49
C ASP A 657 -13.74 15.93 6.62
N PHE A 658 -13.55 16.90 5.72
CA PHE A 658 -14.38 18.11 5.60
C PHE A 658 -15.84 17.77 5.30
N LEU A 659 -16.10 16.85 4.35
CA LEU A 659 -17.45 16.37 4.02
C LEU A 659 -18.16 15.66 5.18
N ASN A 660 -17.39 15.16 6.17
CA ASN A 660 -17.89 14.33 7.25
C ASN A 660 -17.79 14.97 8.66
N SER A 661 -17.25 16.19 8.79
CA SER A 661 -17.06 16.87 10.08
C SER A 661 -18.32 17.62 10.58
N LYS A 662 -18.46 17.76 11.91
CA LYS A 662 -19.72 18.16 12.56
C LYS A 662 -20.02 19.65 12.64
N THR A 663 -19.12 20.55 12.24
CA THR A 663 -19.43 21.96 11.91
C THR A 663 -18.28 22.60 11.11
N GLU A 664 -18.62 23.25 9.99
CA GLU A 664 -17.69 23.88 9.01
C GLU A 664 -16.75 24.97 9.59
N GLU A 665 -17.10 25.61 10.72
CA GLU A 665 -16.36 26.78 11.25
C GLU A 665 -15.04 26.46 11.95
N GLU A 666 -14.93 25.33 12.66
CA GLU A 666 -13.69 24.96 13.37
C GLU A 666 -12.61 24.46 12.39
N TRP A 667 -13.04 23.78 11.32
CA TRP A 667 -12.14 23.20 10.32
C TRP A 667 -11.43 24.24 9.44
N VAL A 668 -12.13 25.30 9.01
CA VAL A 668 -11.53 26.37 8.19
C VAL A 668 -10.45 27.14 8.95
N LEU A 669 -10.62 27.30 10.28
CA LEU A 669 -9.65 27.98 11.12
C LEU A 669 -8.39 27.14 11.36
N ASP A 670 -8.54 25.82 11.44
CA ASP A 670 -7.42 24.88 11.64
C ASP A 670 -6.60 24.62 10.38
N ASN A 671 -7.12 24.95 9.18
CA ASN A 671 -6.51 24.63 7.88
C ASN A 671 -6.22 25.86 6.99
N ILE A 672 -6.20 27.07 7.56
CA ILE A 672 -6.05 28.33 6.80
C ILE A 672 -4.73 28.42 6.02
N ASP A 673 -3.69 27.71 6.47
CA ASP A 673 -2.35 27.71 5.88
C ASP A 673 -2.25 26.88 4.58
N ALA A 674 -3.27 26.07 4.26
CA ALA A 674 -3.33 25.25 3.04
C ALA A 674 -3.82 26.03 1.79
N PHE A 675 -4.26 27.28 1.96
CA PHE A 675 -4.73 28.13 0.85
C PHE A 675 -3.63 29.07 0.37
N ASN A 676 -3.49 29.19 -0.96
CA ASN A 676 -2.50 30.10 -1.55
C ASN A 676 -2.85 31.58 -1.34
N TYR A 677 -4.13 31.92 -1.17
CA TYR A 677 -4.60 33.29 -0.95
C TYR A 677 -5.95 33.34 -0.22
N VAL A 678 -6.09 34.24 0.76
CA VAL A 678 -7.35 34.52 1.48
C VAL A 678 -7.63 36.03 1.47
N ASP A 679 -8.80 36.43 0.97
CA ASP A 679 -9.27 37.82 0.98
C ASP A 679 -10.50 37.97 1.88
N ILE A 680 -10.62 39.10 2.57
CA ILE A 680 -11.74 39.38 3.47
C ILE A 680 -12.33 40.73 3.11
N SER A 681 -13.66 40.81 3.06
CA SER A 681 -14.38 42.05 2.80
C SER A 681 -15.55 42.25 3.76
N LEU A 682 -15.76 43.50 4.12
CA LEU A 682 -16.94 43.95 4.86
C LEU A 682 -17.88 44.68 3.91
N CYS A 683 -19.06 44.11 3.66
CA CYS A 683 -20.08 44.71 2.81
C CYS A 683 -21.16 45.38 3.66
N PHE A 684 -21.41 46.66 3.38
CA PHE A 684 -22.53 47.41 3.96
C PHE A 684 -23.60 47.62 2.89
N TYR A 685 -24.83 47.17 3.16
CA TYR A 685 -25.95 47.43 2.25
C TYR A 685 -26.40 48.91 2.31
N SER A 686 -26.28 49.55 3.47
CA SER A 686 -26.47 50.99 3.66
C SER A 686 -25.81 51.47 4.96
N GLU A 687 -25.61 52.78 5.13
CA GLU A 687 -24.96 53.39 6.32
C GLU A 687 -25.65 53.04 7.67
N ASN A 688 -26.87 52.49 7.65
CA ASN A 688 -27.68 52.27 8.86
C ASN A 688 -28.06 50.79 9.09
N GLU A 689 -27.47 49.83 8.37
CA GLU A 689 -27.74 48.40 8.52
C GLU A 689 -26.50 47.63 9.00
N ALA A 690 -26.71 46.45 9.59
CA ALA A 690 -25.63 45.60 10.09
C ALA A 690 -24.75 45.10 8.94
N PRO A 691 -23.41 45.08 9.11
CA PRO A 691 -22.49 44.62 8.07
C PRO A 691 -22.58 43.12 7.82
N PHE A 692 -22.34 42.72 6.57
CA PHE A 692 -22.07 41.33 6.21
C PHE A 692 -20.55 41.16 6.06
N LEU A 693 -20.01 40.11 6.67
CA LEU A 693 -18.57 39.77 6.61
C LEU A 693 -18.39 38.63 5.62
N ILE A 694 -17.52 38.81 4.63
CA ILE A 694 -17.39 37.86 3.53
C ILE A 694 -15.93 37.46 3.36
N PHE A 695 -15.70 36.16 3.29
CA PHE A 695 -14.39 35.55 3.10
C PHE A 695 -14.32 34.93 1.70
N LYS A 696 -13.25 35.23 0.98
CA LYS A 696 -12.90 34.62 -0.29
C LYS A 696 -11.65 33.78 -0.09
N PHE A 697 -11.74 32.47 -0.30
CA PHE A 697 -10.60 31.56 -0.25
C PHE A 697 -10.27 31.13 -1.69
N VAL A 698 -9.00 31.25 -2.08
CA VAL A 698 -8.54 30.92 -3.44
C VAL A 698 -7.38 29.93 -3.34
N GLY A 699 -7.53 28.77 -3.99
CA GLY A 699 -6.49 27.76 -4.19
C GLY A 699 -6.14 27.65 -5.68
N SER A 700 -4.93 27.17 -5.99
CA SER A 700 -4.54 26.88 -7.38
C SER A 700 -4.15 25.42 -7.52
N GLU A 701 -4.67 24.75 -8.54
CA GLU A 701 -4.27 23.41 -8.94
C GLU A 701 -3.38 23.51 -10.20
N ARG A 702 -2.31 22.72 -10.27
CA ARG A 702 -1.61 22.47 -11.53
C ARG A 702 -2.13 21.16 -12.10
N ASP A 703 -2.90 21.22 -13.16
CA ASP A 703 -3.37 20.01 -13.85
C ASP A 703 -2.34 19.56 -14.91
N TYR A 704 -2.24 18.24 -15.12
CA TYR A 704 -1.19 17.53 -15.87
C TYR A 704 -1.12 17.84 -17.38
N LYS A 705 -1.98 18.74 -17.90
CA LYS A 705 -2.04 19.14 -19.33
C LYS A 705 -1.51 20.54 -19.64
N ASN A 706 -0.62 21.09 -18.80
CA ASN A 706 0.02 22.41 -18.98
C ASN A 706 -0.91 23.64 -18.90
N ASP A 707 -2.16 23.50 -18.46
CA ASP A 707 -3.05 24.63 -18.20
C ASP A 707 -3.30 24.76 -16.68
N ASN A 708 -2.90 25.89 -16.09
CA ASN A 708 -3.15 26.21 -14.68
C ASN A 708 -4.64 26.54 -14.47
N TYR A 709 -5.30 25.81 -13.57
CA TYR A 709 -6.66 26.14 -13.12
C TYR A 709 -6.62 26.67 -11.69
N ASN A 710 -7.29 27.79 -11.46
CA ASN A 710 -7.49 28.32 -10.12
C ASN A 710 -8.92 27.99 -9.66
N TYR A 711 -9.07 27.65 -8.38
CA TYR A 711 -10.35 27.43 -7.72
C TYR A 711 -10.57 28.49 -6.65
N ALA A 712 -11.79 29.00 -6.55
CA ALA A 712 -12.21 29.85 -5.43
C ALA A 712 -13.46 29.28 -4.81
N SER A 713 -13.41 29.22 -3.49
CA SER A 713 -14.55 28.99 -2.62
C SER A 713 -14.88 30.30 -1.92
N TYR A 714 -16.12 30.73 -2.05
CA TYR A 714 -16.62 31.96 -1.42
C TYR A 714 -17.51 31.60 -0.24
N TYR A 715 -17.19 32.14 0.93
CA TYR A 715 -17.96 31.94 2.16
C TYR A 715 -18.48 33.29 2.67
N CYS A 716 -19.80 33.44 2.69
CA CYS A 716 -20.45 34.67 3.14
C CYS A 716 -21.10 34.48 4.51
N TYR A 717 -20.77 35.36 5.47
CA TYR A 717 -21.30 35.35 6.83
C TYR A 717 -22.08 36.62 7.12
N ALA A 718 -23.29 36.48 7.66
CA ALA A 718 -24.07 37.62 8.16
C ALA A 718 -23.77 37.84 9.64
N TYR A 719 -23.30 39.04 10.01
CA TYR A 719 -22.99 39.37 11.40
C TYR A 719 -24.08 40.26 12.02
N ASP A 720 -24.72 39.77 13.08
CA ASP A 720 -25.66 40.56 13.90
C ASP A 720 -25.07 40.81 15.30
N SER A 721 -24.83 42.09 15.62
CA SER A 721 -24.32 42.55 16.92
C SER A 721 -25.15 42.10 18.14
N GLN A 722 -26.41 41.68 17.98
CA GLN A 722 -27.27 41.21 19.07
C GLN A 722 -27.44 39.69 19.14
N GLN A 723 -27.16 38.96 18.06
CA GLN A 723 -27.46 37.50 17.96
C GLN A 723 -26.25 36.63 17.58
N GLY A 724 -25.10 37.21 17.23
CA GLY A 724 -23.92 36.47 16.77
C GLY A 724 -23.94 36.20 15.26
N VAL A 725 -22.99 35.38 14.79
CA VAL A 725 -22.89 34.96 13.37
C VAL A 725 -24.08 34.05 13.05
N SER A 726 -24.80 34.34 11.95
CA SER A 726 -25.84 33.44 11.43
C SER A 726 -25.38 32.83 10.09
N GLN A 727 -25.75 31.55 9.90
CA GLN A 727 -25.11 30.52 9.07
C GLN A 727 -24.86 30.82 7.57
N VAL A 728 -23.93 30.01 7.04
CA VAL A 728 -23.09 30.00 5.83
C VAL A 728 -23.82 29.90 4.48
N TYR A 729 -23.39 30.72 3.51
CA TYR A 729 -23.52 30.44 2.07
C TYR A 729 -22.15 29.96 1.53
N HIS A 730 -22.14 28.83 0.82
CA HIS A 730 -20.96 28.24 0.20
C HIS A 730 -21.21 28.03 -1.31
N THR A 731 -20.25 28.42 -2.14
CA THR A 731 -20.27 28.16 -3.58
C THR A 731 -18.85 27.98 -4.11
N ASN A 732 -18.69 27.04 -5.05
CA ASN A 732 -17.43 26.68 -5.68
C ASN A 732 -17.43 27.09 -7.16
N SER A 733 -16.31 27.63 -7.62
CA SER A 733 -16.07 27.97 -9.04
C SER A 733 -14.70 27.47 -9.49
N ARG A 734 -14.59 27.03 -10.76
CA ARG A 734 -13.37 26.50 -11.39
C ARG A 734 -13.08 27.32 -12.65
N TRP A 735 -11.85 27.85 -12.81
CA TRP A 735 -11.49 28.62 -14.01
C TRP A 735 -10.02 28.53 -14.41
N SER A 736 -9.71 28.85 -15.67
CA SER A 736 -8.34 28.92 -16.23
C SER A 736 -7.73 30.32 -16.03
N GLU A 737 -6.41 30.38 -15.86
CA GLU A 737 -5.57 31.52 -15.42
C GLU A 737 -5.70 32.92 -16.07
N SER A 738 -6.66 33.21 -16.96
CA SER A 738 -6.79 34.55 -17.55
C SER A 738 -7.57 35.53 -16.66
N GLU A 739 -6.89 36.58 -16.20
CA GLU A 739 -7.34 37.83 -15.56
C GLU A 739 -8.85 38.19 -15.59
N TYR A 740 -9.69 37.60 -14.73
CA TYR A 740 -11.07 38.06 -14.54
C TYR A 740 -11.35 38.53 -13.09
N GLU A 741 -11.71 39.81 -12.94
CA GLU A 741 -12.13 40.40 -11.66
C GLU A 741 -13.55 39.92 -11.30
N HIS A 742 -13.65 38.87 -10.48
CA HIS A 742 -14.91 38.49 -9.85
C HIS A 742 -15.39 39.62 -8.95
N SER A 743 -16.59 40.14 -9.22
CA SER A 743 -17.22 41.12 -8.35
C SER A 743 -18.29 40.47 -7.49
N LEU A 744 -17.98 40.35 -6.20
CA LEU A 744 -18.98 40.11 -5.17
C LEU A 744 -19.67 41.43 -4.85
N GLY A 745 -20.98 41.39 -4.64
CA GLY A 745 -21.76 42.59 -4.41
C GLY A 745 -23.20 42.34 -4.04
N THR A 746 -23.93 43.44 -3.87
CA THR A 746 -25.35 43.42 -3.50
C THR A 746 -26.19 44.16 -4.52
N VAL A 747 -27.45 43.74 -4.66
CA VAL A 747 -28.41 44.37 -5.57
C VAL A 747 -29.83 44.36 -4.98
N ASP A 748 -30.57 45.45 -5.19
CA ASP A 748 -31.98 45.55 -4.83
C ASP A 748 -32.84 45.32 -6.07
N ILE A 749 -33.81 44.40 -5.98
CA ILE A 749 -34.73 44.08 -7.05
C ILE A 749 -36.15 44.12 -6.49
N ASP A 750 -36.92 45.13 -6.90
CA ASP A 750 -38.30 45.39 -6.47
C ASP A 750 -38.50 45.46 -4.93
N GLY A 751 -37.53 46.01 -4.21
CA GLY A 751 -37.59 46.12 -2.74
C GLY A 751 -37.20 44.85 -2.00
N LYS A 752 -36.67 43.86 -2.72
CA LYS A 752 -36.02 42.66 -2.15
C LYS A 752 -34.51 42.75 -2.36
N LYS A 753 -33.76 42.37 -1.34
CA LYS A 753 -32.30 42.54 -1.29
C LYS A 753 -31.61 41.23 -1.65
N TYR A 754 -30.57 41.29 -2.48
CA TYR A 754 -29.82 40.11 -2.89
C TYR A 754 -28.32 40.30 -2.72
N ILE A 755 -27.63 39.19 -2.49
CA ILE A 755 -26.16 39.12 -2.42
C ILE A 755 -25.66 37.94 -3.25
N GLY A 756 -24.52 38.11 -3.90
CA GLY A 756 -23.87 37.04 -4.63
C GLY A 756 -22.75 37.57 -5.51
N PHE A 757 -22.42 36.86 -6.57
CA PHE A 757 -21.29 37.20 -7.44
C PHE A 757 -21.71 37.27 -8.90
N ALA A 758 -21.03 38.13 -9.65
CA ALA A 758 -21.13 38.20 -11.09
C ALA A 758 -19.80 37.78 -11.71
N GLU A 759 -19.85 36.87 -12.66
CA GLU A 759 -18.71 36.32 -13.41
C GLU A 759 -19.07 36.38 -14.89
N ASP A 760 -18.32 37.15 -15.68
CA ASP A 760 -18.60 37.41 -17.09
C ASP A 760 -20.06 37.80 -17.36
N ASP A 761 -20.82 36.90 -17.99
CA ASP A 761 -22.23 37.03 -18.35
C ASP A 761 -23.15 36.20 -17.42
N ASP A 762 -22.57 35.62 -16.37
CA ASP A 762 -23.26 34.81 -15.39
C ASP A 762 -23.41 35.59 -14.07
N VAL A 763 -24.59 35.49 -13.45
CA VAL A 763 -24.87 36.13 -12.15
C VAL A 763 -25.49 35.11 -11.23
N PHE A 764 -24.99 35.03 -10.01
CA PHE A 764 -25.52 34.19 -8.95
C PHE A 764 -26.02 35.11 -7.82
N LEU A 765 -27.29 35.01 -7.46
CA LEU A 765 -27.91 35.84 -6.42
C LEU A 765 -28.63 35.00 -5.40
N ASN A 766 -28.51 35.36 -4.12
CA ASN A 766 -29.30 34.80 -3.03
C ASN A 766 -30.10 35.91 -2.36
N LEU A 767 -31.35 35.62 -2.03
CA LEU A 767 -32.24 36.57 -1.37
C LEU A 767 -31.85 36.76 0.10
N ILE A 768 -31.76 38.01 0.53
CA ILE A 768 -31.58 38.40 1.93
C ILE A 768 -32.96 38.72 2.52
N GLU A 769 -33.36 37.98 3.55
CA GLU A 769 -34.61 38.21 4.29
C GLU A 769 -34.29 38.52 5.77
N GLY A 770 -34.24 39.80 6.10
CA GLY A 770 -33.79 40.25 7.43
C GLY A 770 -32.29 40.00 7.61
N ASN A 771 -31.90 39.29 8.67
CA ASN A 771 -30.50 38.97 8.99
C ASN A 771 -30.12 37.53 8.57
N LYS A 772 -30.78 36.98 7.54
CA LYS A 772 -30.53 35.63 7.01
C LYS A 772 -30.43 35.66 5.49
N ILE A 773 -29.51 34.85 4.96
CA ILE A 773 -29.42 34.53 3.53
C ILE A 773 -30.29 33.30 3.28
N ASN A 774 -31.29 33.42 2.41
CA ASN A 774 -32.14 32.31 2.02
C ASN A 774 -31.38 31.46 0.98
N GLN A 775 -31.30 30.13 1.15
CA GLN A 775 -30.54 29.19 0.29
C GLN A 775 -31.11 29.03 -1.14
N LYS A 776 -32.00 29.93 -1.55
CA LYS A 776 -32.57 29.96 -2.90
C LYS A 776 -31.61 30.73 -3.81
N THR A 777 -30.70 30.00 -4.46
CA THR A 777 -29.73 30.57 -5.40
C THR A 777 -30.34 30.75 -6.78
N TYR A 778 -30.35 31.98 -7.28
CA TYR A 778 -30.77 32.32 -8.63
C TYR A 778 -29.54 32.38 -9.52
N PHE A 779 -29.49 31.52 -10.54
CA PHE A 779 -28.45 31.52 -11.57
C PHE A 779 -28.96 32.18 -12.85
N PHE A 780 -28.12 33.01 -13.46
CA PHE A 780 -28.35 33.63 -14.74
C PHE A 780 -27.14 33.35 -15.63
N SER A 781 -27.35 32.90 -16.86
CA SER A 781 -26.27 32.71 -17.85
C SER A 781 -26.72 33.12 -19.25
N ASN A 782 -25.81 33.70 -20.03
CA ASN A 782 -26.08 34.22 -21.38
C ASN A 782 -25.76 33.23 -22.51
N MET A 783 -25.26 32.01 -22.22
CA MET A 783 -24.75 31.10 -23.25
C MET A 783 -25.82 30.31 -24.03
N THR A 784 -27.08 30.34 -23.62
CA THR A 784 -28.21 29.79 -24.39
C THR A 784 -29.40 30.74 -24.21
N ASP A 785 -30.15 31.09 -25.26
CA ASP A 785 -31.33 31.99 -25.22
C ASP A 785 -32.52 31.46 -24.37
N THR A 786 -32.24 30.71 -23.30
CA THR A 786 -33.13 30.13 -22.31
C THR A 786 -32.54 30.33 -20.92
N TYR A 787 -33.05 31.32 -20.18
CA TYR A 787 -32.67 31.61 -18.80
C TYR A 787 -33.45 30.70 -17.83
N LEU A 788 -32.77 29.93 -16.99
CA LEU A 788 -33.37 28.98 -16.05
C LEU A 788 -33.00 29.34 -14.60
N ALA A 789 -34.00 29.72 -13.80
CA ALA A 789 -33.85 29.84 -12.36
C ALA A 789 -34.05 28.44 -11.73
N TYR A 790 -33.00 27.86 -11.17
CA TYR A 790 -33.09 26.62 -10.39
C TYR A 790 -33.22 26.95 -8.91
N THR A 791 -34.03 26.17 -8.21
CA THR A 791 -34.04 26.13 -6.75
C THR A 791 -34.05 24.66 -6.42
N GLU A 792 -33.31 24.24 -5.39
CA GLU A 792 -33.01 22.82 -5.18
C GLU A 792 -34.21 21.89 -5.03
N ASN A 793 -35.47 22.38 -4.96
CA ASN A 793 -36.65 21.49 -5.02
C ASN A 793 -37.96 22.06 -5.61
N GLU A 794 -38.02 23.21 -6.31
CA GLU A 794 -39.25 23.64 -7.01
C GLU A 794 -38.98 24.73 -8.08
N ILE A 795 -39.56 24.59 -9.29
CA ILE A 795 -39.54 25.64 -10.32
C ILE A 795 -40.62 26.66 -9.96
N ASP A 796 -40.21 27.79 -9.39
CA ASP A 796 -41.10 28.90 -9.06
C ASP A 796 -41.41 29.69 -10.35
N SER A 797 -42.66 29.68 -10.78
CA SER A 797 -43.12 30.30 -12.03
C SER A 797 -43.58 31.76 -11.87
N ASP A 798 -43.10 32.47 -10.84
CA ASP A 798 -43.49 33.85 -10.56
C ASP A 798 -42.64 34.86 -11.39
N GLU A 799 -43.27 35.34 -12.46
CA GLU A 799 -43.06 36.59 -13.22
C GLU A 799 -41.64 37.20 -13.37
N ASN A 800 -41.08 37.06 -14.58
CA ASN A 800 -40.24 38.02 -15.33
C ASN A 800 -39.00 38.65 -14.63
N PHE A 801 -38.11 37.82 -14.08
CA PHE A 801 -36.72 38.23 -13.79
C PHE A 801 -35.87 38.42 -15.07
N ILE A 802 -36.27 37.79 -16.18
CA ILE A 802 -35.56 37.83 -17.47
C ILE A 802 -35.44 39.26 -18.03
N SER A 803 -36.48 40.10 -17.86
CA SER A 803 -36.44 41.49 -18.34
C SER A 803 -35.57 42.42 -17.48
N LYS A 804 -35.03 41.92 -16.36
CA LYS A 804 -34.32 42.70 -15.35
C LYS A 804 -32.82 42.37 -15.27
N TYR A 805 -32.33 41.38 -16.00
CA TYR A 805 -30.92 40.97 -15.99
C TYR A 805 -29.96 42.15 -16.25
N GLU A 806 -30.24 42.98 -17.27
CA GLU A 806 -29.45 44.18 -17.56
C GLU A 806 -29.54 45.23 -16.44
N ASP A 807 -30.72 45.42 -15.82
CA ASP A 807 -30.87 46.33 -14.68
C ASP A 807 -30.13 45.80 -13.44
N ILE A 808 -30.10 44.48 -13.24
CA ILE A 808 -29.40 43.81 -12.14
C ILE A 808 -27.89 43.98 -12.29
N ARG A 809 -27.34 43.70 -13.48
CA ARG A 809 -25.91 43.86 -13.79
C ARG A 809 -25.46 45.31 -13.64
N ASN A 810 -26.28 46.26 -14.08
CA ASN A 810 -25.95 47.69 -14.04
C ASN A 810 -26.10 48.34 -12.65
N ASN A 811 -26.95 47.79 -11.77
CA ASN A 811 -27.15 48.28 -10.40
C ASN A 811 -26.46 47.41 -9.34
N PHE A 812 -25.63 46.46 -9.77
CA PHE A 812 -24.84 45.62 -8.87
C PHE A 812 -23.74 46.44 -8.21
N VAL A 813 -23.85 46.65 -6.89
CA VAL A 813 -22.86 47.42 -6.13
C VAL A 813 -21.76 46.47 -5.68
N LYS A 814 -20.56 46.61 -6.29
CA LYS A 814 -19.37 45.85 -5.91
C LYS A 814 -18.95 46.20 -4.49
N CYS A 815 -18.54 45.21 -3.70
CA CYS A 815 -17.86 45.45 -2.45
C CYS A 815 -16.37 45.75 -2.70
N ASP A 816 -15.84 46.77 -2.03
CA ASP A 816 -14.41 47.11 -2.10
C ASP A 816 -13.60 46.16 -1.19
N PHE A 817 -12.62 45.45 -1.78
CA PHE A 817 -11.67 44.61 -1.06
C PHE A 817 -10.45 45.44 -0.63
N GLY A 818 -9.99 45.30 0.62
CA GLY A 818 -8.85 46.03 1.17
C GLY A 818 -7.91 45.12 1.97
N PRO A 819 -6.61 45.46 2.09
CA PRO A 819 -5.64 44.61 2.78
C PRO A 819 -5.95 44.46 4.28
N PHE A 820 -5.72 43.25 4.81
CA PHE A 820 -6.07 42.77 6.15
C PHE A 820 -5.66 43.73 7.31
N GLU A 821 -4.59 44.52 7.14
CA GLU A 821 -4.08 45.44 8.17
C GLU A 821 -4.96 46.68 8.42
N GLU A 822 -5.76 47.15 7.45
CA GLU A 822 -6.65 48.32 7.64
C GLU A 822 -8.00 47.95 8.31
N MET A 823 -8.41 46.67 8.26
CA MET A 823 -9.68 46.20 8.85
C MET A 823 -9.64 45.91 10.35
N ASN A 824 -8.45 45.81 10.94
CA ASN A 824 -8.30 45.61 12.39
C ASN A 824 -8.82 46.82 13.20
N PHE A 825 -8.90 48.00 12.57
CA PHE A 825 -9.48 49.20 13.18
C PHE A 825 -11.02 49.19 13.19
N ILE A 826 -11.67 48.49 12.26
CA ILE A 826 -13.14 48.42 12.15
C ILE A 826 -13.69 47.33 13.07
N LEU A 827 -13.05 46.15 13.10
CA LEU A 827 -13.43 45.01 13.95
C LEU A 827 -13.22 45.23 15.46
N GLN A 828 -12.42 46.22 15.85
CA GLN A 828 -12.28 46.60 17.27
C GLN A 828 -13.30 47.64 17.74
N ASN A 829 -14.02 48.30 16.81
CA ASN A 829 -14.94 49.40 17.12
C ASN A 829 -16.43 49.08 16.88
N TYR A 830 -16.74 47.97 16.23
CA TYR A 830 -18.08 47.36 16.14
C TYR A 830 -18.08 46.03 16.89
#